data_AF-A0A2T4GTS4-F1
#
_entry.id   AF-A0A2T4GTS4-F1
#
_cell.length_a   1.000
_cell.length_b   1.000
_cell.length_c   1.000
_cell.angle_alpha   90.00
_cell.angle_beta   90.00
_cell.angle_gamma   90.00
#
_symmetry.space_group_name_H-M   'P 1'
#
loop_
_entity.id
_entity.type
_entity.pdbx_description
1 polymer ?
#
loop_
_entity_poly.entity_id
_entity_poly.type
_entity_poly.pdbx_seq_one_letter_code
_entity_poly.pdbx_strand_id
1 'polypeptide(L)'
;MADKDFVDVKALLSQLTLSEKVELLAGQGSFRMTGLERHGIPGLITSDGPHGIRGRRSFTRMPSPMLPSATGMGATFNTELIHKIGSLLGEEAKYRGVHVLLAPTLCLQRSPLIGRGFEAFGEDPFLSGTLGAHYINGVQEQGVGTSVKHYAAHDQSDNSIEDNVIMTERTLREVHMLPFQLALRGSDPWTIMTSYNKINGIHVSEDPLLMKEILREEWGYKGLVMSDWFGTYSTSEAINAGLDLEMPGPTDWRGKRLNIAVDSRKVSKATVDQSVENVLNLVNKVKAGEVSGKPPQSDTPEQRALIRQLVAESIVLLKNKKERLPIKNPEKLKYGLIGDHVKNPSLCGGGSAEVEPYYGITPYEAIKEVVGEENITYTPGCNSFRFSPLIKGHRTPDDKTEGWHVEIFGEDPEENKDAKAIVSTIAEKQLVDVPESYHSTIPAKYYVKAQAKYTIQESGRLKFGFSTSGKGKLNIDGKDVIDLWTSQPPKTDSTPCFNRLSMERFYEGEFRKGQVLDLQVIQVNENLSGGVGTALTLTGRVGIYELYDEDQGIKDAVKLAKNVDVPIVITGLSSDFEYEGSDRKHLNLPGRVDELIGAVLQANPNAIIITQSGLPIEMPWESQASTLLHAWFGGQECGHGMADVLFGKANPSGRLSLTFPKSIKHTPAYLTFSKADYDIVYGEGVFIGHRYYEMVDREPLFYFGHGLSYSKFVYSNLTVPKEFESSVDPKMQVTVDIKNHGPFAGAEVVQLYIHHANSSLQRPLRELKAFSKVYLDVDETKTVELTLDKYSLSFWCQEASTWKAEAGTYTIILASSSNPKDEIARESFVLPETFFWKGL
;
A
#
# COMPACT_ATOMS: atom_id res chain seq x y z
N MET A 1 18.88 -18.36 22.69
CA MET A 1 18.65 -18.66 21.26
C MET A 1 19.73 -19.65 20.88
N ALA A 2 19.37 -20.89 20.57
CA ALA A 2 20.36 -21.87 20.10
C ALA A 2 20.97 -21.35 18.79
N ASP A 3 22.29 -21.46 18.62
CA ASP A 3 22.95 -21.26 17.32
C ASP A 3 22.20 -22.12 16.30
N LYS A 4 21.50 -21.48 15.35
CA LYS A 4 21.00 -22.19 14.16
C LYS A 4 22.26 -22.59 13.39
N ASP A 5 22.50 -23.90 13.27
CA ASP A 5 23.60 -24.42 12.49
C ASP A 5 23.49 -23.89 11.05
N PHE A 6 24.47 -23.09 10.66
CA PHE A 6 24.66 -22.64 9.29
C PHE A 6 24.69 -23.86 8.37
N VAL A 7 23.90 -23.85 7.29
CA VAL A 7 23.90 -24.96 6.33
C VAL A 7 25.06 -24.79 5.34
N ASP A 8 25.87 -25.84 5.18
CA ASP A 8 26.89 -25.88 4.12
C ASP A 8 26.20 -26.09 2.76
N VAL A 9 25.98 -24.98 2.06
CA VAL A 9 25.26 -24.92 0.79
C VAL A 9 25.89 -25.84 -0.26
N LYS A 10 27.23 -25.86 -0.37
CA LYS A 10 27.92 -26.67 -1.38
C LYS A 10 27.81 -28.15 -1.07
N ALA A 11 27.97 -28.52 0.20
CA ALA A 11 27.81 -29.90 0.64
C ALA A 11 26.37 -30.39 0.38
N LEU A 12 25.35 -29.62 0.78
CA LEU A 12 23.95 -29.98 0.58
C LEU A 12 23.60 -30.11 -0.91
N LEU A 13 24.01 -29.17 -1.76
CA LEU A 13 23.75 -29.25 -3.20
C LEU A 13 24.29 -30.55 -3.83
N SER A 14 25.40 -31.10 -3.32
CA SER A 14 25.95 -32.38 -3.79
C SER A 14 25.21 -33.61 -3.28
N GLN A 15 24.51 -33.49 -2.16
CA GLN A 15 23.79 -34.60 -1.49
C GLN A 15 22.33 -34.70 -1.93
N LEU A 16 21.70 -33.58 -2.27
CA LEU A 16 20.30 -33.55 -2.68
C LEU A 16 20.10 -34.21 -4.06
N THR A 17 19.13 -35.12 -4.12
CA THR A 17 18.59 -35.65 -5.37
C THR A 17 17.90 -34.55 -6.18
N LEU A 18 17.67 -34.80 -7.48
CA LEU A 18 16.96 -33.84 -8.33
C LEU A 18 15.55 -33.54 -7.80
N SER A 19 14.80 -34.55 -7.36
CA SER A 19 13.45 -34.37 -6.84
C SER A 19 13.43 -33.50 -5.58
N GLU A 20 14.40 -33.69 -4.68
CA GLU A 20 14.56 -32.85 -3.48
C GLU A 20 14.89 -31.40 -3.82
N LYS A 21 15.79 -31.20 -4.79
CA LYS A 21 16.10 -29.86 -5.29
C LYS A 21 14.85 -29.19 -5.84
N VAL A 22 14.10 -29.88 -6.69
CA VAL A 22 12.86 -29.38 -7.30
C VAL A 22 11.81 -29.03 -6.24
N GLU A 23 11.68 -29.84 -5.18
CA GLU A 23 10.75 -29.60 -4.06
C GLU A 23 11.05 -28.29 -3.31
N LEU A 24 12.33 -27.92 -3.13
CA LEU A 24 12.73 -26.64 -2.52
C LEU A 24 12.41 -25.41 -3.37
N LEU A 25 12.11 -25.58 -4.67
CA LEU A 25 11.85 -24.48 -5.59
C LEU A 25 10.37 -24.09 -5.65
N ALA A 26 9.52 -24.61 -4.78
CA ALA A 26 8.12 -24.21 -4.68
C ALA A 26 7.67 -23.97 -3.24
N GLY A 27 6.62 -23.16 -3.08
CA GLY A 27 5.92 -23.00 -1.81
C GLY A 27 5.23 -24.28 -1.32
N GLN A 28 4.93 -24.31 -0.02
CA GLN A 28 4.13 -25.32 0.67
C GLN A 28 2.89 -24.65 1.26
N GLY A 29 1.77 -24.69 0.52
CA GLY A 29 0.61 -23.89 0.85
C GLY A 29 0.86 -22.39 0.61
N SER A 30 0.07 -21.54 1.25
CA SER A 30 -0.02 -20.15 0.83
C SER A 30 1.18 -19.28 1.19
N PHE A 31 1.74 -19.38 2.40
CA PHE A 31 2.76 -18.44 2.91
C PHE A 31 3.97 -19.13 3.54
N ARG A 32 4.35 -20.29 3.00
CA ARG A 32 5.50 -21.07 3.48
C ARG A 32 6.33 -21.54 2.29
N MET A 33 7.64 -21.37 2.37
CA MET A 33 8.61 -21.98 1.49
C MET A 33 8.87 -23.42 1.95
N THR A 34 9.01 -24.35 1.01
CA THR A 34 9.26 -25.76 1.34
C THR A 34 10.63 -25.94 2.00
N GLY A 35 10.69 -26.77 3.03
CA GLY A 35 11.93 -27.21 3.68
C GLY A 35 12.13 -28.72 3.55
N LEU A 36 13.33 -29.21 3.87
CA LEU A 36 13.69 -30.63 3.88
C LEU A 36 14.33 -30.99 5.23
N GLU A 37 13.51 -31.34 6.21
CA GLU A 37 13.94 -31.61 7.60
C GLU A 37 15.02 -32.71 7.69
N ARG A 38 14.95 -33.74 6.83
CA ARG A 38 15.95 -34.82 6.77
C ARG A 38 17.37 -34.35 6.43
N HIS A 39 17.49 -33.18 5.81
CA HIS A 39 18.75 -32.53 5.45
C HIS A 39 19.04 -31.29 6.32
N GLY A 40 18.26 -31.09 7.39
CA GLY A 40 18.39 -29.92 8.27
C GLY A 40 17.94 -28.60 7.63
N ILE A 41 17.22 -28.63 6.51
CA ILE A 41 16.76 -27.42 5.82
C ILE A 41 15.36 -27.06 6.34
N PRO A 42 15.20 -25.97 7.11
CA PRO A 42 13.89 -25.56 7.59
C PRO A 42 13.05 -24.93 6.46
N GLY A 43 11.72 -25.06 6.56
CA GLY A 43 10.82 -24.23 5.77
C GLY A 43 10.80 -22.79 6.29
N LEU A 44 10.68 -21.82 5.40
CA LEU A 44 10.63 -20.39 5.77
C LEU A 44 9.21 -19.87 5.66
N ILE A 45 8.83 -18.95 6.54
CA ILE A 45 7.50 -18.33 6.54
C ILE A 45 7.58 -16.97 5.88
N THR A 46 6.69 -16.72 4.92
CA THR A 46 6.50 -15.41 4.32
C THR A 46 5.23 -14.74 4.88
N SER A 47 5.13 -13.42 4.79
CA SER A 47 3.89 -12.70 5.10
C SER A 47 3.83 -11.39 4.36
N ASP A 48 2.63 -10.99 3.93
CA ASP A 48 2.33 -9.61 3.59
C ASP A 48 2.36 -8.73 4.86
N GLY A 49 2.60 -7.42 4.77
CA GLY A 49 2.96 -6.64 3.59
C GLY A 49 3.61 -5.30 3.95
N PRO A 50 3.49 -4.27 3.12
CA PRO A 50 4.37 -3.09 3.18
C PRO A 50 4.03 -2.05 4.26
N HIS A 51 2.88 -2.14 4.93
CA HIS A 51 2.49 -1.21 6.00
C HIS A 51 1.88 -1.92 7.22
N GLY A 52 2.37 -3.13 7.49
CA GLY A 52 2.03 -3.97 8.64
C GLY A 52 2.13 -5.46 8.31
N ILE A 53 2.09 -6.34 9.31
CA ILE A 53 2.27 -7.78 9.11
C ILE A 53 0.92 -8.50 9.24
N ARG A 54 0.35 -8.89 8.10
CA ARG A 54 -0.94 -9.58 8.06
C ARG A 54 -0.88 -10.96 8.72
N GLY A 55 0.22 -11.69 8.52
CA GLY A 55 0.37 -13.06 8.96
C GLY A 55 -0.52 -14.03 8.16
N ARG A 56 -0.72 -15.22 8.75
CA ARG A 56 -1.59 -16.26 8.19
C ARG A 56 -3.05 -15.91 8.49
N ARG A 57 -3.97 -16.18 7.54
CA ARG A 57 -5.41 -16.11 7.82
C ARG A 57 -5.74 -17.05 8.98
N SER A 58 -6.56 -16.57 9.91
CA SER A 58 -6.99 -17.32 11.09
C SER A 58 -8.46 -17.04 11.40
N PHE A 59 -9.07 -17.92 12.20
CA PHE A 59 -10.34 -17.64 12.86
C PHE A 59 -10.12 -16.78 14.11
N THR A 60 -8.99 -16.94 14.79
CA THR A 60 -8.64 -16.12 15.95
C THR A 60 -8.08 -14.78 15.52
N ARG A 61 -8.26 -13.76 16.36
CA ARG A 61 -7.76 -12.41 16.12
C ARG A 61 -6.23 -12.36 16.20
N MET A 62 -5.58 -11.77 15.20
CA MET A 62 -4.11 -11.76 15.04
C MET A 62 -3.58 -10.35 14.73
N PRO A 63 -3.91 -9.34 15.56
CA PRO A 63 -3.63 -7.94 15.24
C PRO A 63 -2.13 -7.68 15.14
N SER A 64 -1.70 -6.69 14.36
CA SER A 64 -0.32 -6.26 14.12
C SER A 64 -0.25 -4.73 14.04
N PRO A 65 0.93 -4.08 14.18
CA PRO A 65 1.06 -2.66 13.90
C PRO A 65 0.54 -2.31 12.51
N MET A 66 -0.41 -1.38 12.44
CA MET A 66 -0.91 -0.84 11.17
C MET A 66 -0.36 0.55 10.97
N LEU A 67 0.50 0.68 9.97
CA LEU A 67 1.11 1.94 9.58
C LEU A 67 0.21 2.69 8.58
N PRO A 68 0.46 3.98 8.33
CA PRO A 68 -0.11 4.68 7.19
C PRO A 68 0.17 3.99 5.86
N SER A 69 -0.63 4.30 4.83
CA SER A 69 -0.35 3.87 3.46
C SER A 69 1.07 4.26 3.04
N ALA A 70 1.66 3.50 2.11
CA ALA A 70 3.01 3.80 1.64
C ALA A 70 3.09 5.16 0.96
N THR A 71 2.02 5.64 0.32
CA THR A 71 1.95 7.01 -0.19
C THR A 71 2.06 8.07 0.92
N GLY A 72 1.46 7.81 2.09
CA GLY A 72 1.62 8.63 3.28
C GLY A 72 3.05 8.54 3.85
N MET A 73 3.62 7.35 3.93
CA MET A 73 5.03 7.16 4.30
C MET A 73 5.98 7.88 3.33
N GLY A 74 5.68 7.86 2.03
CA GLY A 74 6.40 8.58 1.00
C GLY A 74 6.31 10.10 1.18
N ALA A 75 5.16 10.57 1.65
CA ALA A 75 4.95 11.98 1.93
C ALA A 75 5.82 12.51 3.09
N THR A 76 6.44 11.63 3.88
CA THR A 76 7.37 12.07 4.93
C THR A 76 8.68 12.63 4.38
N PHE A 77 9.14 12.16 3.20
CA PHE A 77 10.49 12.41 2.66
C PHE A 77 11.61 12.19 3.70
N ASN A 78 11.40 11.26 4.64
CA ASN A 78 12.23 11.08 5.82
C ASN A 78 12.87 9.69 5.83
N THR A 79 14.06 9.55 5.25
CA THR A 79 14.79 8.28 5.16
C THR A 79 15.11 7.68 6.54
N GLU A 80 15.42 8.51 7.54
CA GLU A 80 15.70 8.06 8.90
C GLU A 80 14.45 7.48 9.57
N LEU A 81 13.30 8.14 9.41
CA LEU A 81 12.04 7.64 9.95
C LEU A 81 11.63 6.34 9.25
N ILE A 82 11.75 6.26 7.92
CA ILE A 82 11.44 5.03 7.18
C ILE A 82 12.37 3.87 7.55
N HIS A 83 13.64 4.13 7.85
CA HIS A 83 14.54 3.11 8.39
C HIS A 83 14.06 2.58 9.75
N LYS A 84 13.72 3.45 10.70
CA LYS A 84 13.16 3.07 12.01
C LYS A 84 11.87 2.27 11.88
N ILE A 85 11.02 2.63 10.93
CA ILE A 85 9.79 1.90 10.61
C ILE A 85 10.08 0.52 10.04
N GLY A 86 11.07 0.41 9.15
CA GLY A 86 11.60 -0.89 8.70
C GLY A 86 12.07 -1.75 9.87
N SER A 87 12.81 -1.17 10.83
CA SER A 87 13.23 -1.89 12.04
C SER A 87 12.06 -2.36 12.89
N LEU A 88 11.04 -1.51 13.13
CA LEU A 88 9.82 -1.91 13.84
C LEU A 88 9.16 -3.12 13.17
N LEU A 89 9.03 -3.12 11.84
CA LEU A 89 8.45 -4.24 11.11
C LEU A 89 9.35 -5.49 11.13
N GLY A 90 10.67 -5.32 11.08
CA GLY A 90 11.62 -6.43 11.22
C GLY A 90 11.52 -7.11 12.61
N GLU A 91 11.41 -6.31 13.67
CA GLU A 91 11.19 -6.80 15.03
C GLU A 91 9.86 -7.54 15.15
N GLU A 92 8.79 -6.96 14.61
CA GLU A 92 7.45 -7.55 14.60
C GLU A 92 7.42 -8.87 13.82
N ALA A 93 8.09 -8.93 12.67
CA ALA A 93 8.20 -10.12 11.84
C ALA A 93 8.90 -11.25 12.60
N LYS A 94 10.04 -10.93 13.23
CA LYS A 94 10.80 -11.88 14.05
C LYS A 94 9.97 -12.40 15.22
N TYR A 95 9.24 -11.52 15.88
CA TYR A 95 8.35 -11.87 16.99
C TYR A 95 7.21 -12.81 16.58
N ARG A 96 6.73 -12.69 15.33
CA ARG A 96 5.71 -13.57 14.73
C ARG A 96 6.27 -14.81 14.04
N GLY A 97 7.58 -14.97 14.00
CA GLY A 97 8.24 -16.06 13.26
C GLY A 97 8.15 -15.94 11.74
N VAL A 98 7.94 -14.74 11.22
CA VAL A 98 8.02 -14.43 9.79
C VAL A 98 9.49 -14.27 9.40
N HIS A 99 9.90 -14.98 8.36
CA HIS A 99 11.29 -14.99 7.88
C HIS A 99 11.50 -14.02 6.71
N VAL A 100 10.46 -13.82 5.88
CA VAL A 100 10.47 -12.87 4.76
C VAL A 100 9.20 -12.04 4.77
N LEU A 101 9.35 -10.72 4.84
CA LEU A 101 8.27 -9.76 4.68
C LEU A 101 8.11 -9.41 3.19
N LEU A 102 6.89 -9.54 2.65
CA LEU A 102 6.59 -9.29 1.24
C LEU A 102 6.38 -7.79 0.97
N ALA A 103 7.48 -7.04 1.10
CA ALA A 103 7.57 -5.59 1.08
C ALA A 103 9.01 -5.13 0.79
N PRO A 104 9.23 -3.84 0.48
CA PRO A 104 8.24 -2.83 0.15
C PRO A 104 7.75 -2.96 -1.31
N THR A 105 6.66 -2.28 -1.63
CA THR A 105 6.17 -2.14 -3.01
C THR A 105 6.77 -0.87 -3.63
N LEU A 106 7.50 -1.01 -4.75
CA LEU A 106 8.26 0.07 -5.41
C LEU A 106 7.76 0.42 -6.82
N CYS A 107 6.62 -0.13 -7.24
CA CYS A 107 5.91 0.30 -8.46
C CYS A 107 5.51 1.78 -8.35
N LEU A 108 5.18 2.42 -9.48
CA LEU A 108 4.89 3.85 -9.51
C LEU A 108 3.45 4.11 -9.93
N GLN A 109 2.85 5.16 -9.38
CA GLN A 109 1.51 5.60 -9.72
C GLN A 109 1.52 6.38 -11.04
N ARG A 110 1.78 5.67 -12.15
CA ARG A 110 1.70 6.19 -13.52
C ARG A 110 0.36 6.91 -13.77
N SER A 111 -0.71 6.32 -13.24
CA SER A 111 -2.04 6.91 -13.17
C SER A 111 -2.49 6.98 -11.71
N PRO A 112 -3.22 8.03 -11.31
CA PRO A 112 -3.83 8.06 -9.98
C PRO A 112 -4.95 7.03 -9.82
N LEU A 113 -5.43 6.38 -10.88
CA LEU A 113 -6.57 5.44 -10.80
C LEU A 113 -6.18 4.03 -10.34
N ILE A 114 -4.89 3.69 -10.27
CA ILE A 114 -4.43 2.35 -9.87
C ILE A 114 -5.01 1.93 -8.50
N GLY A 115 -5.54 0.71 -8.40
CA GLY A 115 -6.15 0.19 -7.16
C GLY A 115 -5.18 0.06 -6.00
N ARG A 116 -3.97 -0.43 -6.27
CA ARG A 116 -2.88 -0.63 -5.30
C ARG A 116 -1.92 0.55 -5.17
N GLY A 117 -2.25 1.71 -5.72
CA GLY A 117 -1.31 2.84 -5.67
C GLY A 117 -0.96 3.27 -4.25
N PHE A 118 -1.88 3.13 -3.29
CA PHE A 118 -1.63 3.41 -1.87
C PHE A 118 -0.49 2.54 -1.26
N GLU A 119 -0.16 1.42 -1.91
CA GLU A 119 0.80 0.43 -1.44
C GLU A 119 2.26 0.79 -1.78
N ALA A 120 2.48 1.75 -2.69
CA ALA A 120 3.81 2.24 -3.06
C ALA A 120 4.07 3.70 -2.64
N PHE A 121 5.34 4.10 -2.53
CA PHE A 121 5.73 5.36 -1.88
C PHE A 121 5.31 6.64 -2.62
N GLY A 122 5.39 6.68 -3.95
CA GLY A 122 5.09 7.89 -4.73
C GLY A 122 5.44 7.77 -6.20
N GLU A 123 5.10 8.80 -6.97
CA GLU A 123 5.19 8.80 -8.44
C GLU A 123 6.62 9.01 -8.96
N ASP A 124 7.54 9.50 -8.11
CA ASP A 124 8.92 9.74 -8.49
C ASP A 124 9.83 8.54 -8.17
N PRO A 125 10.55 7.98 -9.16
CA PRO A 125 11.39 6.81 -8.95
C PRO A 125 12.55 7.03 -7.99
N PHE A 126 13.11 8.25 -7.90
CA PHE A 126 14.20 8.52 -6.98
C PHE A 126 13.70 8.54 -5.54
N LEU A 127 12.57 9.20 -5.28
CA LEU A 127 11.90 9.15 -3.97
C LEU A 127 11.59 7.71 -3.56
N SER A 128 10.88 6.97 -4.41
CA SER A 128 10.43 5.61 -4.11
C SER A 128 11.60 4.64 -3.90
N GLY A 129 12.62 4.67 -4.76
CA GLY A 129 13.81 3.83 -4.62
C GLY A 129 14.64 4.15 -3.37
N THR A 130 14.78 5.43 -3.03
CA THR A 130 15.54 5.88 -1.86
C THR A 130 14.85 5.47 -0.55
N LEU A 131 13.55 5.76 -0.40
CA LEU A 131 12.80 5.35 0.78
C LEU A 131 12.70 3.81 0.88
N GLY A 132 12.54 3.14 -0.26
CA GLY A 132 12.59 1.68 -0.36
C GLY A 132 13.87 1.08 0.21
N ALA A 133 15.04 1.62 -0.17
CA ALA A 133 16.32 1.16 0.36
C ALA A 133 16.41 1.27 1.90
N HIS A 134 15.98 2.41 2.46
CA HIS A 134 15.99 2.61 3.91
C HIS A 134 15.01 1.69 4.64
N TYR A 135 13.82 1.46 4.08
CA TYR A 135 12.86 0.49 4.60
C TYR A 135 13.48 -0.92 4.64
N ILE A 136 14.11 -1.33 3.55
CA ILE A 136 14.72 -2.67 3.42
C ILE A 136 15.86 -2.84 4.43
N ASN A 137 16.75 -1.86 4.55
CA ASN A 137 17.84 -1.89 5.53
C ASN A 137 17.30 -2.06 6.96
N GLY A 138 16.29 -1.28 7.33
CA GLY A 138 15.66 -1.37 8.65
C GLY A 138 15.12 -2.77 8.97
N VAL A 139 14.45 -3.43 8.00
CA VAL A 139 13.92 -4.80 8.17
C VAL A 139 15.05 -5.83 8.24
N GLN A 140 16.01 -5.77 7.30
CA GLN A 140 17.06 -6.79 7.17
C GLN A 140 18.07 -6.78 8.31
N GLU A 141 18.33 -5.61 8.91
CA GLU A 141 19.14 -5.47 10.12
C GLU A 141 18.59 -6.30 11.30
N GLN A 142 17.27 -6.56 11.34
CA GLN A 142 16.62 -7.40 12.35
C GLN A 142 16.74 -8.91 12.06
N GLY A 143 17.36 -9.29 10.94
CA GLY A 143 17.51 -10.68 10.51
C GLY A 143 16.29 -11.26 9.81
N VAL A 144 15.46 -10.41 9.20
CA VAL A 144 14.27 -10.77 8.43
C VAL A 144 14.47 -10.33 6.98
N GLY A 145 14.22 -11.21 6.01
CA GLY A 145 14.33 -10.84 4.60
C GLY A 145 13.19 -9.95 4.12
N THR A 146 13.44 -9.16 3.09
CA THR A 146 12.40 -8.44 2.33
C THR A 146 12.20 -9.08 0.96
N SER A 147 10.98 -9.02 0.43
CA SER A 147 10.66 -9.29 -0.97
C SER A 147 10.17 -8.02 -1.65
N VAL A 148 11.10 -7.32 -2.30
CA VAL A 148 10.82 -6.07 -3.01
C VAL A 148 9.92 -6.36 -4.20
N LYS A 149 8.81 -5.62 -4.34
CA LYS A 149 7.75 -5.99 -5.29
C LYS A 149 7.09 -4.80 -6.01
N HIS A 150 6.40 -5.00 -7.13
CA HIS A 150 6.46 -6.19 -7.99
C HIS A 150 7.36 -5.82 -9.17
N TYR A 151 8.48 -6.53 -9.31
CA TYR A 151 9.48 -6.29 -10.35
C TYR A 151 8.95 -6.85 -11.67
N ALA A 152 8.52 -6.06 -12.66
CA ALA A 152 8.44 -4.59 -12.68
C ALA A 152 7.14 -4.11 -13.36
N ALA A 153 6.89 -2.79 -13.33
CA ALA A 153 5.80 -2.11 -14.04
C ALA A 153 4.38 -2.66 -13.75
N HIS A 154 4.13 -3.12 -12.52
CA HIS A 154 2.79 -3.49 -12.07
C HIS A 154 2.00 -2.25 -11.67
N ASP A 155 1.64 -1.43 -12.66
CA ASP A 155 1.03 -0.12 -12.44
C ASP A 155 -0.49 -0.12 -12.69
N GLN A 156 -1.10 -1.31 -12.81
CA GLN A 156 -2.54 -1.56 -12.91
C GLN A 156 -2.93 -2.76 -12.05
N SER A 157 -4.09 -2.68 -11.41
CA SER A 157 -4.57 -3.71 -10.47
C SER A 157 -5.67 -4.58 -11.06
N ASP A 158 -6.41 -4.11 -12.06
CA ASP A 158 -7.46 -4.90 -12.72
C ASP A 158 -6.87 -5.84 -13.79
N ASN A 159 -7.04 -7.16 -13.63
CA ASN A 159 -6.68 -8.21 -14.61
C ASN A 159 -5.21 -8.28 -15.07
N SER A 160 -4.27 -8.00 -14.17
CA SER A 160 -2.84 -7.89 -14.49
C SER A 160 -2.13 -9.12 -15.07
N ILE A 161 -2.74 -10.31 -15.12
CA ILE A 161 -2.07 -11.53 -15.63
C ILE A 161 -2.00 -11.52 -17.16
N GLU A 162 -3.06 -11.09 -17.85
CA GLU A 162 -3.12 -11.11 -19.31
C GLU A 162 -2.49 -9.87 -19.95
N ASP A 163 -2.44 -8.77 -19.19
CA ASP A 163 -2.00 -7.46 -19.65
C ASP A 163 -0.57 -7.49 -20.20
N ASN A 164 -0.41 -6.90 -21.38
CA ASN A 164 0.87 -6.65 -21.98
C ASN A 164 1.15 -5.15 -22.03
N VAL A 165 2.07 -4.68 -21.18
CA VAL A 165 2.48 -3.28 -21.21
C VAL A 165 3.57 -3.08 -22.25
N ILE A 166 3.35 -2.12 -23.16
CA ILE A 166 4.29 -1.80 -24.24
C ILE A 166 4.96 -0.46 -23.93
N MET A 167 6.28 -0.48 -23.81
CA MET A 167 7.06 0.72 -23.50
C MET A 167 8.47 0.67 -24.10
N THR A 168 9.04 1.86 -24.30
CA THR A 168 10.45 1.97 -24.71
C THR A 168 11.38 1.49 -23.59
N GLU A 169 12.58 1.01 -23.95
CA GLU A 169 13.58 0.64 -22.94
C GLU A 169 13.95 1.85 -22.07
N ARG A 170 13.92 3.07 -22.63
CA ARG A 170 14.14 4.31 -21.87
C ARG A 170 13.10 4.48 -20.76
N THR A 171 11.81 4.32 -21.08
CA THR A 171 10.72 4.36 -20.10
C THR A 171 10.91 3.30 -19.03
N LEU A 172 11.18 2.06 -19.45
CA LEU A 172 11.39 0.94 -18.55
C LEU A 172 12.53 1.21 -17.56
N ARG A 173 13.69 1.68 -18.06
CA ARG A 173 14.91 1.92 -17.28
C ARG A 173 14.82 3.16 -16.39
N GLU A 174 14.31 4.28 -16.88
CA GLU A 174 14.26 5.56 -16.14
C GLU A 174 13.08 5.68 -15.18
N VAL A 175 12.02 4.88 -15.37
CA VAL A 175 10.77 4.96 -14.60
C VAL A 175 10.53 3.70 -13.80
N HIS A 176 10.22 2.58 -14.45
CA HIS A 176 9.67 1.41 -13.73
C HIS A 176 10.74 0.51 -13.09
N MET A 177 11.96 0.51 -13.60
CA MET A 177 13.08 -0.27 -13.06
C MET A 177 14.00 0.55 -12.15
N LEU A 178 14.07 1.87 -12.32
CA LEU A 178 14.95 2.73 -11.52
C LEU A 178 14.72 2.62 -10.00
N PRO A 179 13.48 2.57 -9.46
CA PRO A 179 13.26 2.38 -8.02
C PRO A 179 13.90 1.09 -7.49
N PHE A 180 13.80 -0.01 -8.24
CA PHE A 180 14.40 -1.29 -7.90
C PHE A 180 15.93 -1.22 -7.99
N GLN A 181 16.47 -0.60 -9.04
CA GLN A 181 17.92 -0.41 -9.18
C GLN A 181 18.50 0.40 -8.01
N LEU A 182 17.83 1.47 -7.60
CA LEU A 182 18.22 2.31 -6.46
C LEU A 182 18.09 1.56 -5.12
N ALA A 183 17.05 0.75 -4.96
CA ALA A 183 16.89 -0.12 -3.78
C ALA A 183 18.01 -1.16 -3.71
N LEU A 184 18.34 -1.84 -4.81
CA LEU A 184 19.43 -2.82 -4.85
C LEU A 184 20.77 -2.18 -4.49
N ARG A 185 21.06 -1.00 -5.07
CA ARG A 185 22.24 -0.21 -4.75
C ARG A 185 22.32 0.15 -3.26
N GLY A 186 21.19 0.54 -2.67
CA GLY A 186 21.15 1.10 -1.31
C GLY A 186 20.98 0.07 -0.19
N SER A 187 20.54 -1.17 -0.48
CA SER A 187 20.12 -2.07 0.59
C SER A 187 20.32 -3.58 0.39
N ASP A 188 20.81 -4.06 -0.76
CA ASP A 188 20.99 -5.51 -1.06
C ASP A 188 19.80 -6.37 -0.59
N PRO A 189 18.59 -6.20 -1.17
CA PRO A 189 17.42 -6.97 -0.75
C PRO A 189 17.66 -8.48 -0.92
N TRP A 190 17.21 -9.29 0.03
CA TRP A 190 17.47 -10.73 -0.01
C TRP A 190 16.56 -11.48 -0.96
N THR A 191 15.36 -10.94 -1.22
CA THR A 191 14.44 -11.48 -2.20
C THR A 191 13.77 -10.38 -3.05
N ILE A 192 13.34 -10.73 -4.26
CA ILE A 192 12.54 -9.90 -5.17
C ILE A 192 11.34 -10.72 -5.64
N MET A 193 10.17 -10.10 -5.72
CA MET A 193 8.96 -10.70 -6.27
C MET A 193 8.67 -10.15 -7.67
N THR A 194 8.45 -11.03 -8.65
CA THR A 194 8.11 -10.62 -10.02
C THR A 194 6.67 -10.10 -10.11
N SER A 195 6.38 -9.21 -11.07
CA SER A 195 5.02 -8.80 -11.39
C SER A 195 4.23 -9.87 -12.16
N TYR A 196 2.91 -9.71 -12.18
CA TYR A 196 1.99 -10.58 -12.89
C TYR A 196 1.97 -10.38 -14.41
N ASN A 197 2.22 -9.15 -14.88
CA ASN A 197 1.96 -8.76 -16.26
C ASN A 197 3.10 -9.14 -17.20
N LYS A 198 2.85 -8.95 -18.50
CA LYS A 198 3.89 -8.96 -19.52
C LYS A 198 4.44 -7.56 -19.72
N ILE A 199 5.72 -7.48 -20.09
CA ILE A 199 6.35 -6.27 -20.59
C ILE A 199 6.89 -6.58 -21.97
N ASN A 200 6.47 -5.80 -22.98
CA ASN A 200 6.91 -5.97 -24.36
C ASN A 200 6.75 -7.42 -24.91
N GLY A 201 5.70 -8.13 -24.47
CA GLY A 201 5.26 -9.40 -25.02
C GLY A 201 5.51 -10.65 -24.17
N ILE A 202 6.39 -10.58 -23.16
CA ILE A 202 6.76 -11.73 -22.32
C ILE A 202 6.42 -11.46 -20.86
N HIS A 203 5.90 -12.45 -20.15
CA HIS A 203 5.64 -12.36 -18.71
C HIS A 203 6.94 -12.14 -17.94
N VAL A 204 6.96 -11.21 -16.99
CA VAL A 204 8.21 -10.86 -16.30
C VAL A 204 8.84 -12.08 -15.61
N SER A 205 8.03 -12.99 -15.07
CA SER A 205 8.48 -14.23 -14.43
C SER A 205 9.26 -15.19 -15.33
N GLU A 206 9.25 -14.99 -16.65
CA GLU A 206 9.94 -15.83 -17.64
C GLU A 206 10.71 -15.05 -18.70
N ASP A 207 10.88 -13.73 -18.51
CA ASP A 207 11.59 -12.87 -19.44
C ASP A 207 13.11 -12.90 -19.19
N PRO A 208 13.93 -13.49 -20.09
CA PRO A 208 15.38 -13.55 -19.91
C PRO A 208 16.04 -12.17 -19.94
N LEU A 209 15.49 -11.17 -20.65
CA LEU A 209 16.04 -9.83 -20.65
C LEU A 209 15.93 -9.21 -19.24
N LEU A 210 14.73 -9.23 -18.66
CA LEU A 210 14.48 -8.59 -17.38
C LEU A 210 15.11 -9.34 -16.20
N MET A 211 14.97 -10.67 -16.21
CA MET A 211 15.31 -11.51 -15.08
C MET A 211 16.75 -11.99 -15.10
N LYS A 212 17.33 -12.25 -16.26
CA LYS A 212 18.70 -12.76 -16.37
C LYS A 212 19.67 -11.67 -16.78
N GLU A 213 19.49 -11.07 -17.95
CA GLU A 213 20.44 -10.11 -18.51
C GLU A 213 20.52 -8.83 -17.65
N ILE A 214 19.38 -8.26 -17.26
CA ILE A 214 19.38 -7.03 -16.47
C ILE A 214 19.59 -7.33 -14.98
N LEU A 215 18.72 -8.14 -14.37
CA LEU A 215 18.76 -8.32 -12.92
C LEU A 215 20.01 -9.09 -12.46
N ARG A 216 20.33 -10.25 -13.06
CA ARG A 216 21.46 -11.08 -12.62
C ARG A 216 22.80 -10.62 -13.16
N GLU A 217 22.88 -10.37 -14.47
CA GLU A 217 24.16 -10.12 -15.14
C GLU A 217 24.56 -8.64 -15.05
N GLU A 218 23.66 -7.71 -15.41
CA GLU A 218 23.97 -6.28 -15.39
C GLU A 218 24.02 -5.71 -13.97
N TRP A 219 22.98 -5.94 -13.15
CA TRP A 219 22.91 -5.41 -11.78
C TRP A 219 23.61 -6.30 -10.75
N GLY A 220 23.99 -7.52 -11.13
CA GLY A 220 24.73 -8.42 -10.25
C GLY A 220 23.90 -8.99 -9.09
N TYR A 221 22.57 -9.06 -9.20
CA TYR A 221 21.69 -9.49 -8.11
C TYR A 221 21.85 -10.99 -7.79
N LYS A 222 22.16 -11.28 -6.52
CA LYS A 222 22.43 -12.65 -6.03
C LYS A 222 21.37 -13.18 -5.05
N GLY A 223 20.34 -12.39 -4.75
CA GLY A 223 19.26 -12.82 -3.86
C GLY A 223 18.30 -13.79 -4.55
N LEU A 224 17.28 -14.24 -3.84
CA LEU A 224 16.26 -15.13 -4.38
C LEU A 224 15.22 -14.32 -5.18
N VAL A 225 14.75 -14.84 -6.31
CA VAL A 225 13.59 -14.31 -7.03
C VAL A 225 12.42 -15.26 -6.84
N MET A 226 11.31 -14.75 -6.33
CA MET A 226 10.04 -15.49 -6.26
C MET A 226 9.00 -14.92 -7.22
N SER A 227 8.05 -15.76 -7.63
CA SER A 227 6.85 -15.26 -8.30
C SER A 227 5.95 -14.53 -7.31
N ASP A 228 5.10 -13.64 -7.81
CA ASP A 228 3.85 -13.33 -7.12
C ASP A 228 2.95 -14.58 -7.06
N TRP A 229 1.87 -14.54 -6.30
CA TRP A 229 0.98 -15.68 -6.06
C TRP A 229 0.30 -16.14 -7.35
N PHE A 230 0.64 -17.35 -7.82
CA PHE A 230 0.23 -17.89 -9.12
C PHE A 230 0.83 -17.15 -10.33
N GLY A 231 1.81 -16.28 -10.11
CA GLY A 231 2.53 -15.52 -11.13
C GLY A 231 3.65 -16.30 -11.82
N THR A 232 3.47 -17.61 -12.02
CA THR A 232 4.39 -18.46 -12.80
C THR A 232 3.59 -19.03 -13.97
N TYR A 233 4.11 -18.91 -15.20
CA TYR A 233 3.35 -19.23 -16.42
C TYR A 233 3.98 -20.32 -17.29
N SER A 234 5.14 -20.84 -16.89
CA SER A 234 5.86 -21.89 -17.59
C SER A 234 6.77 -22.69 -16.64
N THR A 235 7.25 -23.84 -17.13
CA THR A 235 8.22 -24.66 -16.39
C THR A 235 9.65 -24.34 -16.78
N SER A 236 10.01 -24.43 -18.06
CA SER A 236 11.41 -24.36 -18.49
C SER A 236 11.87 -22.92 -18.69
N GLU A 237 10.99 -22.10 -19.26
CA GLU A 237 11.23 -20.72 -19.62
C GLU A 237 11.45 -19.89 -18.34
N ALA A 238 10.54 -19.98 -17.36
CA ALA A 238 10.64 -19.29 -16.07
C ALA A 238 11.95 -19.59 -15.30
N ILE A 239 12.30 -20.87 -15.10
CA ILE A 239 13.51 -21.20 -14.34
C ILE A 239 14.80 -20.85 -15.11
N ASN A 240 14.81 -20.99 -16.43
CA ASN A 240 15.97 -20.60 -17.25
C ASN A 240 16.15 -19.08 -17.32
N ALA A 241 15.07 -18.30 -17.17
CA ALA A 241 15.11 -16.85 -17.05
C ALA A 241 15.59 -16.36 -15.67
N GLY A 242 15.60 -17.23 -14.65
CA GLY A 242 16.13 -16.91 -13.32
C GLY A 242 15.09 -16.73 -12.22
N LEU A 243 13.85 -17.21 -12.41
CA LEU A 243 12.84 -17.32 -11.36
C LEU A 243 13.18 -18.48 -10.43
N ASP A 244 13.64 -18.21 -9.21
CA ASP A 244 14.13 -19.23 -8.28
C ASP A 244 13.03 -19.94 -7.50
N LEU A 245 11.91 -19.29 -7.18
CA LEU A 245 10.82 -19.84 -6.34
C LEU A 245 9.40 -19.59 -6.93
N GLU A 246 8.57 -20.63 -7.04
CA GLU A 246 7.13 -20.51 -7.37
C GLU A 246 6.32 -20.39 -6.08
N MET A 247 5.45 -19.40 -6.04
CA MET A 247 4.47 -19.21 -4.97
C MET A 247 3.05 -19.12 -5.54
N PRO A 248 2.02 -19.59 -4.81
CA PRO A 248 2.09 -20.41 -3.60
C PRO A 248 2.31 -21.89 -3.91
N GLY A 249 2.26 -22.74 -2.87
CA GLY A 249 2.05 -24.18 -3.03
C GLY A 249 0.57 -24.59 -2.94
N PRO A 250 0.22 -25.82 -3.36
CA PRO A 250 1.07 -26.78 -4.06
C PRO A 250 1.42 -26.30 -5.47
N THR A 251 2.60 -26.69 -5.95
CA THR A 251 3.15 -26.28 -7.24
C THR A 251 2.35 -26.78 -8.45
N ASP A 252 2.17 -25.91 -9.44
CA ASP A 252 1.70 -26.28 -10.78
C ASP A 252 2.87 -26.56 -11.75
N TRP A 253 3.99 -25.85 -11.59
CA TRP A 253 5.08 -25.82 -12.60
C TRP A 253 6.35 -26.55 -12.19
N ARG A 254 6.61 -26.68 -10.90
CA ARG A 254 7.87 -27.13 -10.27
C ARG A 254 7.72 -28.42 -9.46
N GLY A 255 6.88 -29.32 -9.96
CA GLY A 255 6.83 -30.70 -9.50
C GLY A 255 7.38 -31.66 -10.56
N LYS A 256 6.53 -32.61 -10.96
CA LYS A 256 6.85 -33.58 -12.02
C LYS A 256 7.25 -32.92 -13.34
N ARG A 257 6.67 -31.76 -13.67
CA ARG A 257 6.98 -31.03 -14.92
C ARG A 257 8.44 -30.60 -15.00
N LEU A 258 8.99 -30.02 -13.92
CA LEU A 258 10.39 -29.60 -13.88
C LEU A 258 11.36 -30.78 -13.90
N ASN A 259 11.04 -31.88 -13.21
CA ASN A 259 11.84 -33.12 -13.31
C ASN A 259 11.95 -33.60 -14.77
N ILE A 260 10.83 -33.69 -15.49
CA ILE A 260 10.81 -34.08 -16.91
C ILE A 260 11.60 -33.08 -17.77
N ALA A 261 11.50 -31.78 -17.49
CA ALA A 261 12.25 -30.76 -18.22
C ALA A 261 13.77 -30.93 -18.07
N VAL A 262 14.25 -31.31 -16.88
CA VAL A 262 15.66 -31.60 -16.64
C VAL A 262 16.08 -32.91 -17.33
N ASP A 263 15.29 -33.97 -17.20
CA ASP A 263 15.58 -35.27 -17.83
C ASP A 263 15.60 -35.19 -19.36
N SER A 264 14.77 -34.32 -19.94
CA SER A 264 14.75 -34.01 -21.38
C SER A 264 15.75 -32.94 -21.81
N ARG A 265 16.60 -32.45 -20.89
CA ARG A 265 17.64 -31.43 -21.13
C ARG A 265 17.12 -30.07 -21.62
N LYS A 266 15.86 -29.74 -21.31
CA LYS A 266 15.30 -28.38 -21.50
C LYS A 266 15.74 -27.42 -20.39
N VAL A 267 16.02 -27.95 -19.21
CA VAL A 267 16.59 -27.23 -18.07
C VAL A 267 17.85 -27.95 -17.65
N SER A 268 18.93 -27.20 -17.42
CA SER A 268 20.19 -27.80 -16.97
C SER A 268 20.15 -28.10 -15.47
N LYS A 269 20.87 -29.13 -15.02
CA LYS A 269 21.03 -29.38 -13.57
C LYS A 269 21.68 -28.19 -12.85
N ALA A 270 22.60 -27.50 -13.52
CA ALA A 270 23.24 -26.29 -12.98
C ALA A 270 22.24 -25.14 -12.77
N THR A 271 21.24 -25.00 -13.64
CA THR A 271 20.15 -24.01 -13.47
C THR A 271 19.36 -24.29 -12.19
N VAL A 272 18.99 -25.56 -11.97
CA VAL A 272 18.29 -26.00 -10.75
C VAL A 272 19.19 -25.78 -9.52
N ASP A 273 20.46 -26.17 -9.60
CA ASP A 273 21.43 -26.01 -8.50
C ASP A 273 21.59 -24.54 -8.11
N GLN A 274 21.64 -23.61 -9.08
CA GLN A 274 21.73 -22.18 -8.81
C GLN A 274 20.49 -21.65 -8.09
N SER A 275 19.28 -22.10 -8.49
CA SER A 275 18.04 -21.70 -7.81
C SER A 275 18.00 -22.22 -6.37
N VAL A 276 18.42 -23.47 -6.16
CA VAL A 276 18.51 -24.07 -4.81
C VAL A 276 19.57 -23.38 -3.96
N GLU A 277 20.71 -23.00 -4.55
CA GLU A 277 21.73 -22.20 -3.87
C GLU A 277 21.15 -20.90 -3.32
N ASN A 278 20.33 -20.19 -4.11
CA ASN A 278 19.68 -18.94 -3.69
C ASN A 278 18.71 -19.18 -2.51
N VAL A 279 17.95 -20.28 -2.54
CA VAL A 279 17.09 -20.71 -1.41
C VAL A 279 17.92 -20.98 -0.15
N LEU A 280 18.99 -21.76 -0.26
CA LEU A 280 19.83 -22.12 0.88
C LEU A 280 20.61 -20.93 1.44
N ASN A 281 21.04 -20.00 0.58
CA ASN A 281 21.64 -18.73 1.00
C ASN A 281 20.65 -17.88 1.80
N LEU A 282 19.37 -17.83 1.38
CA LEU A 282 18.32 -17.16 2.16
C LEU A 282 18.12 -17.82 3.53
N VAL A 283 18.07 -19.16 3.58
CA VAL A 283 17.99 -19.93 4.84
C VAL A 283 19.12 -19.54 5.80
N ASN A 284 20.34 -19.34 5.31
CA ASN A 284 21.48 -18.91 6.11
C ASN A 284 21.44 -17.45 6.56
N LYS A 285 20.72 -16.57 5.84
CA LYS A 285 20.60 -15.14 6.18
C LYS A 285 19.53 -14.87 7.23
N VAL A 286 18.39 -15.55 7.15
CA VAL A 286 17.25 -15.30 8.04
C VAL A 286 17.49 -15.83 9.46
N LYS A 287 17.18 -14.99 10.45
CA LYS A 287 17.40 -15.30 11.88
C LYS A 287 16.10 -15.50 12.66
N ALA A 288 14.94 -15.21 12.06
CA ALA A 288 13.65 -15.53 12.66
C ALA A 288 13.52 -17.04 12.91
N GLY A 289 12.76 -17.41 13.94
CA GLY A 289 12.40 -18.80 14.25
C GLY A 289 10.89 -18.98 14.12
N GLU A 290 10.43 -20.14 13.66
CA GLU A 290 8.99 -20.44 13.61
C GLU A 290 8.40 -20.40 15.03
N VAL A 291 7.30 -19.67 15.18
CA VAL A 291 6.54 -19.58 16.43
C VAL A 291 5.25 -20.37 16.26
N SER A 292 4.96 -21.27 17.19
CA SER A 292 3.70 -22.01 17.21
C SER A 292 2.62 -21.26 18.00
N GLY A 293 1.36 -21.39 17.57
CA GLY A 293 0.21 -20.77 18.24
C GLY A 293 0.01 -19.29 17.95
N LYS A 294 -0.75 -18.62 18.82
CA LYS A 294 -0.99 -17.17 18.73
C LYS A 294 0.30 -16.45 19.15
N PRO A 295 0.91 -15.63 18.27
CA PRO A 295 2.03 -14.81 18.66
C PRO A 295 1.55 -13.87 19.76
N PRO A 296 2.42 -13.53 20.73
CA PRO A 296 2.02 -12.58 21.75
C PRO A 296 1.83 -11.19 21.09
N GLN A 297 1.34 -10.20 21.84
CA GLN A 297 1.14 -8.85 21.27
C GLN A 297 2.40 -8.01 21.49
N SER A 298 2.88 -7.40 20.42
CA SER A 298 4.00 -6.45 20.41
C SER A 298 3.39 -5.07 20.09
N ASP A 299 2.80 -4.48 21.12
CA ASP A 299 2.08 -3.20 21.11
C ASP A 299 2.57 -2.30 22.26
N THR A 300 3.85 -1.92 22.18
CA THR A 300 4.53 -1.16 23.25
C THR A 300 4.31 0.34 23.11
N PRO A 301 4.37 1.12 24.21
CA PRO A 301 4.24 2.59 24.16
C PRO A 301 5.19 3.26 23.16
N GLU A 302 6.42 2.74 23.02
CA GLU A 302 7.43 3.25 22.09
C GLU A 302 7.03 3.03 20.63
N GLN A 303 6.51 1.84 20.31
CA GLN A 303 5.98 1.56 18.97
C GLN A 303 4.78 2.45 18.67
N ARG A 304 3.85 2.62 19.61
CA ARG A 304 2.70 3.53 19.44
C ARG A 304 3.15 4.97 19.20
N ALA A 305 4.14 5.45 19.96
CA ALA A 305 4.70 6.80 19.78
C ALA A 305 5.36 6.97 18.41
N LEU A 306 6.12 5.98 17.94
CA LEU A 306 6.75 5.99 16.62
C LEU A 306 5.71 5.98 15.49
N ILE A 307 4.66 5.15 15.61
CA ILE A 307 3.57 5.09 14.63
C ILE A 307 2.83 6.43 14.61
N ARG A 308 2.49 7.00 15.77
CA ARG A 308 1.86 8.33 15.88
C ARG A 308 2.71 9.43 15.25
N GLN A 309 4.02 9.40 15.47
CA GLN A 309 4.97 10.30 14.78
C GLN A 309 4.88 10.12 13.26
N LEU A 310 4.90 8.88 12.77
CA LEU A 310 4.77 8.58 11.35
C LEU A 310 3.46 9.11 10.77
N VAL A 311 2.33 8.92 11.45
CA VAL A 311 1.02 9.48 11.02
C VAL A 311 1.12 11.01 10.92
N ALA A 312 1.57 11.67 11.98
CA ALA A 312 1.65 13.13 12.03
C ALA A 312 2.60 13.71 10.97
N GLU A 313 3.75 13.07 10.71
CA GLU A 313 4.68 13.48 9.66
C GLU A 313 4.20 13.16 8.24
N SER A 314 3.26 12.22 8.09
CA SER A 314 2.67 11.87 6.79
C SER A 314 1.60 12.89 6.36
N ILE A 315 0.89 13.52 7.31
CA ILE A 315 -0.17 14.50 7.02
C ILE A 315 0.40 15.71 6.28
N VAL A 316 -0.24 16.07 5.17
CA VAL A 316 0.14 17.21 4.34
C VAL A 316 -0.85 18.35 4.53
N LEU A 317 -0.36 19.49 5.03
CA LEU A 317 -1.14 20.72 5.07
C LEU A 317 -1.13 21.36 3.66
N LEU A 318 -2.22 21.23 2.91
CA LEU A 318 -2.31 21.72 1.54
C LEU A 318 -2.60 23.22 1.48
N LYS A 319 -3.46 23.72 2.37
CA LYS A 319 -3.83 25.14 2.46
C LYS A 319 -4.02 25.56 3.91
N ASN A 320 -3.58 26.77 4.23
CA ASN A 320 -3.87 27.44 5.50
C ASN A 320 -3.92 28.97 5.34
N LYS A 321 -4.66 29.46 4.35
CA LYS A 321 -4.62 30.87 3.90
C LYS A 321 -5.05 31.88 4.98
N LYS A 322 -5.86 31.44 5.94
CA LYS A 322 -6.38 32.25 7.06
C LYS A 322 -5.64 32.01 8.38
N GLU A 323 -4.54 31.26 8.35
CA GLU A 323 -3.74 30.90 9.54
C GLU A 323 -4.62 30.32 10.67
N ARG A 324 -5.63 29.52 10.29
CA ARG A 324 -6.57 28.92 11.23
C ARG A 324 -5.93 27.79 12.04
N LEU A 325 -4.94 27.14 11.45
CA LEU A 325 -4.13 26.14 12.12
C LEU A 325 -2.74 26.70 12.51
N PRO A 326 -2.18 26.28 13.66
CA PRO A 326 -2.81 25.40 14.65
C PRO A 326 -3.95 26.11 15.41
N ILE A 327 -4.95 25.36 15.86
CA ILE A 327 -6.12 25.90 16.56
C ILE A 327 -5.68 26.38 17.95
N LYS A 328 -5.94 27.66 18.26
CA LYS A 328 -5.55 28.30 19.53
C LYS A 328 -6.67 28.26 20.57
N ASN A 329 -6.31 28.05 21.84
CA ASN A 329 -7.23 27.95 22.99
C ASN A 329 -8.37 26.93 22.77
N PRO A 330 -8.03 25.68 22.41
CA PRO A 330 -9.01 24.72 21.95
C PRO A 330 -10.12 24.42 22.97
N GLU A 331 -9.81 24.49 24.27
CA GLU A 331 -10.76 24.28 25.37
C GLU A 331 -11.87 25.33 25.48
N LYS A 332 -11.76 26.46 24.76
CA LYS A 332 -12.72 27.58 24.79
C LYS A 332 -13.65 27.64 23.57
N LEU A 333 -13.51 26.70 22.64
CA LEU A 333 -14.20 26.71 21.36
C LEU A 333 -15.23 25.58 21.27
N LYS A 334 -16.28 25.78 20.49
CA LYS A 334 -17.22 24.74 20.08
C LYS A 334 -16.83 24.18 18.71
N TYR A 335 -16.87 22.85 18.60
CA TYR A 335 -16.44 22.09 17.44
C TYR A 335 -17.64 21.39 16.80
N GLY A 336 -17.75 21.53 15.49
CA GLY A 336 -18.68 20.75 14.67
C GLY A 336 -17.90 19.75 13.86
N LEU A 337 -17.96 18.47 14.24
CA LEU A 337 -17.31 17.39 13.51
C LEU A 337 -18.30 16.82 12.49
N ILE A 338 -17.94 16.86 11.22
CA ILE A 338 -18.83 16.56 10.09
C ILE A 338 -18.20 15.49 9.20
N GLY A 339 -18.97 14.50 8.79
CA GLY A 339 -18.53 13.47 7.84
C GLY A 339 -18.29 12.09 8.46
N ASP A 340 -18.48 11.05 7.66
CA ASP A 340 -18.39 9.64 8.07
C ASP A 340 -17.04 9.28 8.71
N HIS A 341 -15.94 9.79 8.14
CA HIS A 341 -14.59 9.46 8.61
C HIS A 341 -14.24 10.03 9.99
N VAL A 342 -15.09 10.90 10.56
CA VAL A 342 -14.95 11.34 11.96
C VAL A 342 -15.03 10.15 12.93
N LYS A 343 -15.91 9.18 12.64
CA LYS A 343 -16.10 7.96 13.46
C LYS A 343 -15.71 6.67 12.75
N ASN A 344 -15.59 6.70 11.41
CA ASN A 344 -15.18 5.58 10.59
C ASN A 344 -13.99 5.96 9.70
N PRO A 345 -12.82 6.32 10.27
CA PRO A 345 -11.67 6.74 9.48
C PRO A 345 -11.15 5.61 8.59
N SER A 346 -10.60 5.98 7.44
CA SER A 346 -9.92 5.04 6.56
C SER A 346 -8.51 4.76 7.07
N LEU A 347 -8.30 3.55 7.60
CA LEU A 347 -7.03 3.17 8.23
C LEU A 347 -6.02 2.59 7.21
N CYS A 348 -6.49 1.83 6.23
CA CYS A 348 -5.66 1.21 5.18
C CYS A 348 -6.44 1.03 3.88
N GLY A 349 -5.72 0.75 2.78
CA GLY A 349 -6.32 0.26 1.54
C GLY A 349 -6.57 -1.26 1.59
N GLY A 350 -7.36 -1.78 0.66
CA GLY A 350 -7.79 -3.18 0.67
C GLY A 350 -6.86 -4.14 -0.07
N GLY A 351 -6.98 -5.45 0.20
CA GLY A 351 -6.23 -6.49 -0.53
C GLY A 351 -5.12 -7.12 0.30
N SER A 352 -4.02 -7.51 -0.33
CA SER A 352 -2.92 -8.19 0.36
C SER A 352 -2.26 -7.34 1.44
N ALA A 353 -2.24 -6.02 1.28
CA ALA A 353 -1.67 -5.11 2.26
C ALA A 353 -2.60 -4.81 3.47
N GLU A 354 -3.82 -5.33 3.47
CA GLU A 354 -4.75 -5.20 4.61
C GLU A 354 -4.22 -5.95 5.84
N VAL A 355 -4.24 -5.28 6.98
CA VAL A 355 -3.75 -5.79 8.26
C VAL A 355 -4.82 -5.54 9.30
N GLU A 356 -4.96 -6.45 10.26
CA GLU A 356 -5.81 -6.15 11.42
C GLU A 356 -5.00 -5.32 12.44
N PRO A 357 -5.42 -4.10 12.80
CA PRO A 357 -4.65 -3.27 13.72
C PRO A 357 -4.90 -3.70 15.18
N TYR A 358 -4.00 -3.38 16.11
CA TYR A 358 -4.25 -3.58 17.56
C TYR A 358 -5.49 -2.82 18.03
N TYR A 359 -5.64 -1.59 17.57
CA TYR A 359 -6.75 -0.67 17.79
C TYR A 359 -6.80 0.32 16.61
N GLY A 360 -7.83 1.14 16.52
CA GLY A 360 -7.86 2.27 15.59
C GLY A 360 -8.47 3.47 16.27
N ILE A 361 -7.68 4.53 16.46
CA ILE A 361 -8.17 5.76 17.11
C ILE A 361 -8.90 6.61 16.08
N THR A 362 -10.17 6.89 16.35
CA THR A 362 -11.00 7.75 15.49
C THR A 362 -10.65 9.23 15.68
N PRO A 363 -10.85 10.07 14.64
CA PRO A 363 -10.74 11.52 14.82
C PRO A 363 -11.67 12.06 15.91
N TYR A 364 -12.87 11.49 16.08
CA TYR A 364 -13.78 11.84 17.18
C TYR A 364 -13.13 11.64 18.55
N GLU A 365 -12.58 10.45 18.80
CA GLU A 365 -11.93 10.12 20.08
C GLU A 365 -10.73 11.03 20.35
N ALA A 366 -9.83 11.18 19.37
CA ALA A 366 -8.63 11.99 19.53
C ALA A 366 -8.95 13.49 19.73
N ILE A 367 -9.95 14.04 19.05
CA ILE A 367 -10.36 15.44 19.26
C ILE A 367 -11.05 15.58 20.61
N LYS A 368 -11.89 14.63 21.01
CA LYS A 368 -12.55 14.59 22.34
C LYS A 368 -11.53 14.60 23.48
N GLU A 369 -10.43 13.88 23.36
CA GLU A 369 -9.35 13.89 24.34
C GLU A 369 -8.73 15.27 24.55
N VAL A 370 -8.67 16.10 23.50
CA VAL A 370 -8.07 17.44 23.56
C VAL A 370 -9.07 18.49 24.04
N VAL A 371 -10.32 18.44 23.58
CA VAL A 371 -11.27 19.57 23.74
C VAL A 371 -12.43 19.28 24.68
N GLY A 372 -12.64 18.04 25.11
CA GLY A 372 -13.80 17.65 25.91
C GLY A 372 -15.07 17.38 25.07
N GLU A 373 -15.89 16.43 25.49
CA GLU A 373 -17.09 16.00 24.76
C GLU A 373 -18.18 17.08 24.73
N GLU A 374 -18.28 17.89 25.78
CA GLU A 374 -19.22 19.01 25.90
C GLU A 374 -18.98 20.14 24.88
N ASN A 375 -17.80 20.13 24.25
CA ASN A 375 -17.42 21.08 23.21
C ASN A 375 -17.60 20.54 21.80
N ILE A 376 -18.02 19.28 21.65
CA ILE A 376 -18.19 18.62 20.35
C ILE A 376 -19.66 18.44 20.03
N THR A 377 -20.03 18.73 18.79
CA THR A 377 -21.26 18.23 18.17
C THR A 377 -20.90 17.53 16.87
N TYR A 378 -21.54 16.39 16.61
CA TYR A 378 -21.24 15.53 15.46
C TYR A 378 -22.47 15.36 14.57
N THR A 379 -22.25 15.31 13.26
CA THR A 379 -23.23 14.83 12.28
C THR A 379 -22.52 14.09 11.13
N PRO A 380 -23.07 12.96 10.64
CA PRO A 380 -22.46 12.23 9.53
C PRO A 380 -22.52 13.02 8.21
N GLY A 381 -23.52 13.88 8.02
CA GLY A 381 -23.75 14.57 6.74
C GLY A 381 -24.33 13.63 5.69
N CYS A 382 -23.48 12.85 5.03
CA CYS A 382 -23.87 11.82 4.06
C CYS A 382 -22.94 10.60 4.16
N ASN A 383 -23.34 9.47 3.58
CA ASN A 383 -22.50 8.29 3.57
C ASN A 383 -21.37 8.42 2.53
N SER A 384 -20.20 7.84 2.84
CA SER A 384 -19.05 7.77 1.93
C SER A 384 -18.58 6.35 1.62
N PHE A 385 -19.22 5.32 2.17
CA PHE A 385 -18.89 3.92 1.87
C PHE A 385 -19.55 3.46 0.56
N ARG A 386 -18.93 2.48 -0.10
CA ARG A 386 -19.45 1.82 -1.31
C ARG A 386 -20.24 0.57 -0.97
N PHE A 387 -19.74 -0.18 0.00
CA PHE A 387 -20.33 -1.40 0.50
C PHE A 387 -20.82 -1.18 1.92
N SER A 388 -21.85 -1.91 2.34
CA SER A 388 -22.33 -1.81 3.72
C SER A 388 -21.16 -2.01 4.70
N PRO A 389 -20.96 -1.08 5.67
CA PRO A 389 -19.95 -1.24 6.71
C PRO A 389 -20.14 -2.57 7.43
N LEU A 390 -19.04 -3.29 7.64
CA LEU A 390 -19.05 -4.58 8.32
C LEU A 390 -19.70 -4.49 9.69
N ILE A 391 -20.51 -5.49 10.04
CA ILE A 391 -21.12 -5.59 11.35
C ILE A 391 -20.06 -5.68 12.46
N LYS A 392 -20.19 -4.83 13.49
CA LYS A 392 -19.28 -4.76 14.65
C LYS A 392 -20.05 -5.07 15.94
N GLY A 393 -19.41 -5.67 16.95
CA GLY A 393 -20.04 -5.94 18.24
C GLY A 393 -21.07 -7.09 18.25
N HIS A 394 -21.13 -7.90 17.18
CA HIS A 394 -21.89 -9.15 17.18
C HIS A 394 -21.14 -10.20 17.99
N ARG A 395 -21.86 -11.04 18.73
CA ARG A 395 -21.26 -12.00 19.68
C ARG A 395 -21.75 -13.41 19.39
N THR A 396 -20.99 -14.41 19.80
CA THR A 396 -21.39 -15.81 19.68
C THR A 396 -22.73 -16.10 20.36
N PRO A 397 -23.47 -17.16 19.99
CA PRO A 397 -24.79 -17.44 20.58
C PRO A 397 -24.81 -17.60 22.11
N ASP A 398 -23.68 -18.02 22.70
CA ASP A 398 -23.46 -18.09 24.15
C ASP A 398 -23.09 -16.75 24.81
N ASP A 399 -23.02 -15.68 24.02
CA ASP A 399 -22.72 -14.31 24.40
C ASP A 399 -21.39 -14.16 25.16
N LYS A 400 -20.35 -14.90 24.73
CA LYS A 400 -19.02 -14.84 25.37
C LYS A 400 -17.98 -14.13 24.52
N THR A 401 -17.98 -14.34 23.21
CA THR A 401 -16.91 -13.89 22.33
C THR A 401 -17.49 -13.01 21.22
N GLU A 402 -16.84 -11.90 20.90
CA GLU A 402 -17.20 -11.12 19.71
C GLU A 402 -16.81 -11.90 18.45
N GLY A 403 -17.72 -11.98 17.49
CA GLY A 403 -17.52 -12.76 16.27
C GLY A 403 -18.62 -13.80 16.02
N TRP A 404 -18.27 -14.80 15.22
CA TRP A 404 -19.19 -15.85 14.76
C TRP A 404 -18.86 -17.20 15.39
N HIS A 405 -19.88 -17.96 15.78
CA HIS A 405 -19.73 -19.41 15.94
C HIS A 405 -19.86 -20.06 14.57
N VAL A 406 -18.82 -20.76 14.12
CA VAL A 406 -18.69 -21.29 12.76
C VAL A 406 -18.64 -22.81 12.78
N GLU A 407 -19.51 -23.43 12.00
CA GLU A 407 -19.53 -24.86 11.74
C GLU A 407 -19.33 -25.14 10.25
N ILE A 408 -18.44 -26.08 9.93
CA ILE A 408 -18.12 -26.49 8.55
C ILE A 408 -18.60 -27.93 8.33
N PHE A 409 -19.31 -28.17 7.23
CA PHE A 409 -19.92 -29.45 6.88
C PHE A 409 -19.45 -29.93 5.51
N GLY A 410 -19.37 -31.25 5.32
CA GLY A 410 -19.13 -31.85 4.00
C GLY A 410 -20.39 -32.05 3.16
N GLU A 411 -21.56 -32.02 3.81
CA GLU A 411 -22.88 -32.13 3.21
C GLU A 411 -23.68 -30.88 3.55
N ASP A 412 -24.75 -30.61 2.78
CA ASP A 412 -25.60 -29.44 3.01
C ASP A 412 -26.40 -29.61 4.31
N PRO A 413 -26.16 -28.78 5.36
CA PRO A 413 -26.88 -28.88 6.63
C PRO A 413 -28.34 -28.38 6.54
N GLU A 414 -28.74 -27.72 5.45
CA GLU A 414 -30.13 -27.36 5.21
C GLU A 414 -30.95 -28.55 4.68
N GLU A 415 -30.37 -29.35 3.80
CA GLU A 415 -30.99 -30.55 3.21
C GLU A 415 -30.89 -31.77 4.12
N ASN A 416 -29.74 -31.99 4.75
CA ASN A 416 -29.50 -33.08 5.70
C ASN A 416 -29.38 -32.54 7.13
N LYS A 417 -30.46 -32.61 7.91
CA LYS A 417 -30.47 -32.15 9.31
C LYS A 417 -29.59 -32.98 10.25
N ASP A 418 -29.20 -34.18 9.83
CA ASP A 418 -28.29 -35.06 10.58
C ASP A 418 -26.81 -34.87 10.16
N ALA A 419 -26.51 -33.92 9.26
CA ALA A 419 -25.16 -33.60 8.84
C ALA A 419 -24.29 -33.19 10.04
N LYS A 420 -23.14 -33.85 10.20
CA LYS A 420 -22.20 -33.57 11.29
C LYS A 420 -21.18 -32.51 10.87
N ALA A 421 -20.96 -31.54 11.74
CA ALA A 421 -19.88 -30.57 11.56
C ALA A 421 -18.53 -31.30 11.58
N ILE A 422 -17.72 -31.09 10.54
CA ILE A 422 -16.32 -31.52 10.45
C ILE A 422 -15.45 -30.63 11.35
N VAL A 423 -15.77 -29.34 11.37
CA VAL A 423 -15.12 -28.32 12.19
C VAL A 423 -16.21 -27.50 12.89
N SER A 424 -16.03 -27.23 14.18
CA SER A 424 -16.85 -26.28 14.96
C SER A 424 -15.91 -25.39 15.76
N THR A 425 -15.99 -24.07 15.58
CA THR A 425 -15.03 -23.11 16.13
C THR A 425 -15.65 -21.72 16.29
N ILE A 426 -14.89 -20.78 16.87
CA ILE A 426 -15.26 -19.37 16.95
C ILE A 426 -14.33 -18.57 16.01
N ALA A 427 -14.92 -17.71 15.19
CA ALA A 427 -14.23 -16.73 14.38
C ALA A 427 -14.31 -15.35 15.05
N GLU A 428 -13.22 -14.90 15.66
CA GLU A 428 -13.04 -13.59 16.31
C GLU A 428 -12.81 -12.48 15.27
N LYS A 429 -13.66 -12.41 14.24
CA LYS A 429 -13.53 -11.47 13.12
C LYS A 429 -14.89 -11.21 12.49
N GLN A 430 -14.96 -10.17 11.67
CA GLN A 430 -16.20 -9.70 11.06
C GLN A 430 -16.62 -10.53 9.83
N LEU A 431 -15.65 -10.95 9.02
CA LEU A 431 -15.90 -11.78 7.83
C LEU A 431 -16.22 -13.22 8.20
N VAL A 432 -17.13 -13.82 7.43
CA VAL A 432 -17.47 -15.24 7.51
C VAL A 432 -16.70 -15.99 6.43
N ASP A 433 -15.41 -16.23 6.66
CA ASP A 433 -14.49 -16.91 5.75
C ASP A 433 -13.76 -18.09 6.41
N VAL A 434 -13.40 -19.09 5.61
CA VAL A 434 -12.64 -20.26 6.07
C VAL A 434 -11.14 -20.03 5.80
N PRO A 435 -10.29 -20.04 6.85
CA PRO A 435 -8.85 -19.96 6.67
C PRO A 435 -8.30 -21.16 5.89
N GLU A 436 -7.34 -20.89 5.03
CA GLU A 436 -6.73 -21.89 4.14
C GLU A 436 -6.06 -23.05 4.90
N SER A 437 -5.66 -22.84 6.16
CA SER A 437 -5.11 -23.87 7.05
C SER A 437 -6.04 -25.06 7.27
N TYR A 438 -7.36 -24.89 7.05
CA TYR A 438 -8.35 -25.96 7.19
C TYR A 438 -8.58 -26.73 5.88
N HIS A 439 -8.15 -26.20 4.73
CA HIS A 439 -8.48 -26.77 3.41
C HIS A 439 -7.98 -28.20 3.20
N SER A 440 -6.89 -28.61 3.85
CA SER A 440 -6.40 -29.99 3.80
C SER A 440 -7.23 -30.98 4.63
N THR A 441 -8.06 -30.48 5.54
CA THR A 441 -8.88 -31.28 6.47
C THR A 441 -10.37 -31.32 6.12
N ILE A 442 -10.79 -30.50 5.14
CA ILE A 442 -12.18 -30.39 4.69
C ILE A 442 -12.27 -30.82 3.20
N PRO A 443 -13.43 -31.32 2.75
CA PRO A 443 -13.63 -31.68 1.35
C PRO A 443 -13.53 -30.47 0.41
N ALA A 444 -13.27 -30.71 -0.88
CA ALA A 444 -13.16 -29.66 -1.89
C ALA A 444 -14.45 -28.83 -2.03
N LYS A 445 -15.62 -29.45 -1.87
CA LYS A 445 -16.92 -28.77 -1.69
C LYS A 445 -17.32 -28.88 -0.23
N TYR A 446 -17.59 -27.76 0.42
CA TYR A 446 -17.97 -27.68 1.82
C TYR A 446 -19.00 -26.57 2.06
N TYR A 447 -19.74 -26.71 3.15
CA TYR A 447 -20.78 -25.78 3.58
C TYR A 447 -20.40 -25.15 4.92
N VAL A 448 -20.78 -23.89 5.12
CA VAL A 448 -20.52 -23.15 6.35
C VAL A 448 -21.83 -22.65 6.93
N LYS A 449 -22.06 -22.91 8.22
CA LYS A 449 -23.06 -22.25 9.03
C LYS A 449 -22.36 -21.39 10.07
N ALA A 450 -22.59 -20.08 10.02
CA ALA A 450 -22.08 -19.13 11.00
C ALA A 450 -23.24 -18.50 11.77
N GLN A 451 -23.13 -18.43 13.10
CA GLN A 451 -24.19 -17.96 13.98
C GLN A 451 -23.66 -16.89 14.94
N ALA A 452 -24.43 -15.84 15.15
CA ALA A 452 -24.12 -14.78 16.09
C ALA A 452 -25.41 -14.13 16.63
N LYS A 453 -25.30 -13.44 17.76
CA LYS A 453 -26.28 -12.50 18.27
C LYS A 453 -25.82 -11.08 18.01
N TYR A 454 -26.73 -10.21 17.66
CA TYR A 454 -26.43 -8.79 17.47
C TYR A 454 -27.40 -7.92 18.26
N THR A 455 -26.86 -7.07 19.12
CA THR A 455 -27.66 -6.09 19.87
C THR A 455 -27.72 -4.79 19.09
N ILE A 456 -28.91 -4.32 18.79
CA ILE A 456 -29.15 -3.05 18.11
C ILE A 456 -28.64 -1.90 18.99
N GLN A 457 -27.71 -1.12 18.46
CA GLN A 457 -27.02 -0.05 19.20
C GLN A 457 -27.87 1.21 19.33
N GLU A 458 -28.64 1.55 18.28
CA GLU A 458 -29.53 2.71 18.25
C GLU A 458 -30.85 2.36 17.57
N SER A 459 -31.94 2.98 18.04
CA SER A 459 -33.27 2.78 17.45
C SER A 459 -33.35 3.52 16.11
N GLY A 460 -33.93 2.88 15.11
CA GLY A 460 -34.14 3.50 13.81
C GLY A 460 -34.31 2.47 12.71
N ARG A 461 -34.34 2.97 11.48
CA ARG A 461 -34.41 2.16 10.28
C ARG A 461 -33.00 1.70 9.91
N LEU A 462 -32.76 0.40 9.92
CA LEU A 462 -31.46 -0.17 9.58
C LEU A 462 -31.54 -0.95 8.28
N LYS A 463 -30.42 -1.00 7.57
CA LYS A 463 -30.23 -1.80 6.36
C LYS A 463 -29.10 -2.79 6.58
N PHE A 464 -29.44 -4.07 6.45
CA PHE A 464 -28.50 -5.17 6.40
C PHE A 464 -28.12 -5.44 4.95
N GLY A 465 -26.83 -5.56 4.68
CA GLY A 465 -26.28 -6.02 3.40
C GLY A 465 -25.63 -7.39 3.56
N PHE A 466 -25.80 -8.26 2.57
CA PHE A 466 -25.06 -9.52 2.50
C PHE A 466 -24.51 -9.73 1.09
N SER A 467 -23.27 -10.19 1.01
CA SER A 467 -22.59 -10.65 -0.20
C SER A 467 -21.72 -11.86 0.12
N THR A 468 -21.46 -12.71 -0.89
CA THR A 468 -20.69 -13.95 -0.70
C THR A 468 -19.89 -14.36 -1.94
N SER A 469 -18.77 -15.04 -1.75
CA SER A 469 -18.08 -15.80 -2.80
C SER A 469 -18.61 -17.24 -2.82
N GLY A 470 -19.45 -17.54 -3.81
CA GLY A 470 -20.21 -18.80 -3.88
C GLY A 470 -21.69 -18.53 -3.70
N LYS A 471 -22.41 -19.41 -3.00
CA LYS A 471 -23.84 -19.22 -2.67
C LYS A 471 -24.00 -19.03 -1.18
N GLY A 472 -25.03 -18.28 -0.76
CA GLY A 472 -25.31 -18.13 0.65
C GLY A 472 -26.63 -17.45 0.97
N LYS A 473 -27.03 -17.48 2.24
CA LYS A 473 -28.21 -16.80 2.78
C LYS A 473 -27.87 -16.11 4.10
N LEU A 474 -28.51 -14.98 4.37
CA LEU A 474 -28.57 -14.37 5.70
C LEU A 474 -29.98 -14.57 6.26
N ASN A 475 -30.02 -15.15 7.46
CA ASN A 475 -31.19 -15.36 8.26
C ASN A 475 -31.15 -14.45 9.49
N ILE A 476 -32.28 -13.80 9.79
CA ILE A 476 -32.49 -12.98 10.99
C ILE A 476 -33.74 -13.51 11.69
N ASP A 477 -33.62 -13.86 12.98
CA ASP A 477 -34.70 -14.36 13.83
C ASP A 477 -35.48 -15.54 13.21
N GLY A 478 -34.75 -16.47 12.58
CA GLY A 478 -35.31 -17.68 11.96
C GLY A 478 -35.88 -17.47 10.57
N LYS A 479 -35.82 -16.25 10.01
CA LYS A 479 -36.30 -15.94 8.66
C LYS A 479 -35.15 -15.64 7.70
N ASP A 480 -35.12 -16.30 6.55
CA ASP A 480 -34.21 -15.98 5.45
C ASP A 480 -34.58 -14.61 4.86
N VAL A 481 -33.89 -13.57 5.31
CA VAL A 481 -34.16 -12.19 4.89
C VAL A 481 -33.39 -11.80 3.63
N ILE A 482 -32.25 -12.45 3.37
CA ILE A 482 -31.47 -12.29 2.15
C ILE A 482 -31.09 -13.67 1.61
N ASP A 483 -31.52 -13.96 0.38
CA ASP A 483 -31.19 -15.21 -0.32
C ASP A 483 -30.27 -14.90 -1.51
N LEU A 484 -28.98 -15.27 -1.43
CA LEU A 484 -28.02 -15.27 -2.55
C LEU A 484 -27.72 -16.70 -3.05
N TRP A 485 -28.52 -17.66 -2.61
CA TRP A 485 -28.43 -19.07 -2.96
C TRP A 485 -29.23 -19.36 -4.22
N THR A 486 -30.46 -18.86 -4.25
CA THR A 486 -31.39 -19.05 -5.38
C THR A 486 -31.09 -18.09 -6.53
N SER A 487 -30.76 -16.85 -6.20
CA SER A 487 -30.46 -15.82 -7.20
C SER A 487 -29.50 -14.79 -6.64
N GLN A 488 -28.61 -14.29 -7.49
CA GLN A 488 -27.71 -13.19 -7.15
C GLN A 488 -28.02 -11.97 -8.00
N PRO A 489 -27.86 -10.75 -7.47
CA PRO A 489 -27.96 -9.55 -8.30
C PRO A 489 -26.91 -9.58 -9.41
N PRO A 490 -27.19 -8.97 -10.59
CA PRO A 490 -26.19 -8.83 -11.64
C PRO A 490 -24.92 -8.15 -11.12
N LYS A 491 -23.77 -8.63 -11.60
CA LYS A 491 -22.49 -8.02 -11.25
C LYS A 491 -22.33 -6.70 -12.01
N THR A 492 -22.65 -5.61 -11.35
CA THR A 492 -22.59 -4.26 -11.93
C THR A 492 -21.24 -3.59 -11.72
N ASP A 493 -20.41 -4.12 -10.82
CA ASP A 493 -19.14 -3.51 -10.48
C ASP A 493 -18.15 -4.51 -9.85
N SER A 494 -16.90 -4.07 -9.67
CA SER A 494 -15.88 -4.82 -8.94
C SER A 494 -16.20 -4.89 -7.45
N THR A 495 -16.05 -6.07 -6.84
CA THR A 495 -16.39 -6.32 -5.42
C THR A 495 -15.14 -6.61 -4.56
N PRO A 496 -15.25 -6.57 -3.21
CA PRO A 496 -14.17 -6.97 -2.33
C PRO A 496 -13.74 -8.43 -2.56
N CYS A 497 -12.62 -8.81 -1.94
CA CYS A 497 -12.02 -10.14 -2.09
C CYS A 497 -11.68 -10.45 -3.56
N PHE A 498 -10.91 -9.57 -4.21
CA PHE A 498 -10.44 -9.73 -5.59
C PHE A 498 -11.59 -9.92 -6.59
N ASN A 499 -12.63 -9.10 -6.45
CA ASN A 499 -13.80 -9.16 -7.31
C ASN A 499 -14.51 -10.53 -7.30
N ARG A 500 -14.49 -11.27 -6.18
CA ARG A 500 -15.13 -12.60 -6.07
C ARG A 500 -16.49 -12.60 -5.40
N LEU A 501 -16.79 -11.59 -4.59
CA LEU A 501 -18.11 -11.53 -3.95
C LEU A 501 -19.19 -11.20 -5.00
N SER A 502 -20.41 -11.67 -4.74
CA SER A 502 -21.62 -11.15 -5.39
C SER A 502 -21.78 -9.65 -5.09
N MET A 503 -22.62 -8.96 -5.88
CA MET A 503 -23.16 -7.68 -5.41
C MET A 503 -24.00 -7.89 -4.15
N GLU A 504 -24.09 -6.88 -3.30
CA GLU A 504 -24.90 -6.95 -2.09
C GLU A 504 -26.39 -7.07 -2.42
N ARG A 505 -27.07 -7.94 -1.67
CA ARG A 505 -28.52 -7.89 -1.52
C ARG A 505 -28.83 -7.35 -0.13
N PHE A 506 -29.96 -6.68 0.00
CA PHE A 506 -30.28 -5.92 1.20
C PHE A 506 -31.58 -6.35 1.86
N TYR A 507 -31.64 -6.20 3.18
CA TYR A 507 -32.84 -6.27 3.99
C TYR A 507 -32.96 -5.02 4.84
N GLU A 508 -34.15 -4.42 4.87
CA GLU A 508 -34.42 -3.18 5.61
C GLU A 508 -35.49 -3.43 6.66
N GLY A 509 -35.32 -2.83 7.84
CA GLY A 509 -36.27 -2.97 8.94
C GLY A 509 -36.18 -1.84 9.95
N GLU A 510 -37.23 -1.70 10.75
CA GLU A 510 -37.26 -0.82 11.92
C GLU A 510 -36.85 -1.61 13.16
N PHE A 511 -35.87 -1.09 13.89
CA PHE A 511 -35.29 -1.77 15.04
C PHE A 511 -35.26 -0.85 16.25
N ARG A 512 -35.29 -1.45 17.44
CA ARG A 512 -35.21 -0.71 18.71
C ARG A 512 -33.87 -0.95 19.37
N LYS A 513 -33.25 0.10 19.91
CA LYS A 513 -32.07 0.01 20.77
C LYS A 513 -32.25 -1.07 21.84
N GLY A 514 -31.25 -1.93 21.99
CA GLY A 514 -31.26 -3.05 22.93
C GLY A 514 -32.03 -4.29 22.45
N GLN A 515 -32.72 -4.24 21.29
CA GLN A 515 -33.24 -5.44 20.64
C GLN A 515 -32.08 -6.37 20.28
N VAL A 516 -32.19 -7.64 20.63
CA VAL A 516 -31.21 -8.67 20.28
C VAL A 516 -31.75 -9.47 19.11
N LEU A 517 -30.96 -9.59 18.06
CA LEU A 517 -31.26 -10.36 16.85
C LEU A 517 -30.43 -11.64 16.84
N ASP A 518 -31.04 -12.76 16.46
CA ASP A 518 -30.33 -13.99 16.12
C ASP A 518 -29.96 -13.96 14.63
N LEU A 519 -28.65 -13.95 14.34
CA LEU A 519 -28.10 -13.95 12.99
C LEU A 519 -27.59 -15.34 12.63
N GLN A 520 -27.91 -15.80 11.42
CA GLN A 520 -27.31 -17.00 10.85
C GLN A 520 -26.96 -16.78 9.38
N VAL A 521 -25.74 -17.16 9.01
CA VAL A 521 -25.24 -17.17 7.64
C VAL A 521 -25.02 -18.62 7.21
N ILE A 522 -25.66 -19.06 6.13
CA ILE A 522 -25.42 -20.36 5.49
C ILE A 522 -24.73 -20.11 4.15
N GLN A 523 -23.65 -20.83 3.86
CA GLN A 523 -22.85 -20.63 2.64
C GLN A 523 -22.30 -21.94 2.07
N VAL A 524 -21.97 -21.96 0.78
CA VAL A 524 -21.25 -23.05 0.10
C VAL A 524 -20.22 -22.50 -0.89
N ASN A 525 -19.04 -23.12 -0.93
CA ASN A 525 -17.92 -22.71 -1.77
C ASN A 525 -18.07 -23.13 -3.25
N GLU A 526 -19.27 -23.01 -3.81
CA GLU A 526 -19.56 -23.39 -5.19
C GLU A 526 -19.04 -22.33 -6.18
N ASN A 527 -18.34 -22.76 -7.22
CA ASN A 527 -17.81 -21.85 -8.23
C ASN A 527 -18.94 -21.34 -9.14
N LEU A 528 -19.29 -20.07 -9.02
CA LEU A 528 -20.32 -19.42 -9.86
C LEU A 528 -19.73 -18.62 -11.03
N SER A 529 -18.42 -18.37 -11.04
CA SER A 529 -17.73 -17.63 -12.10
C SER A 529 -16.28 -18.10 -12.20
N GLY A 530 -15.89 -18.66 -13.34
CA GLY A 530 -14.53 -19.12 -13.60
C GLY A 530 -13.52 -17.97 -13.58
N GLY A 531 -12.81 -17.81 -12.46
CA GLY A 531 -11.63 -16.96 -12.34
C GLY A 531 -10.42 -17.78 -11.87
N VAL A 532 -9.22 -17.43 -12.33
CA VAL A 532 -7.95 -18.09 -11.98
C VAL A 532 -7.39 -17.47 -10.68
N GLY A 533 -6.63 -18.23 -9.87
CA GLY A 533 -5.63 -17.64 -8.95
C GLY A 533 -5.94 -17.56 -7.45
N THR A 534 -6.71 -18.48 -6.87
CA THR A 534 -6.62 -18.94 -5.44
C THR A 534 -7.70 -20.02 -5.27
N ALA A 535 -7.45 -21.02 -4.42
CA ALA A 535 -8.44 -22.03 -4.03
C ALA A 535 -9.80 -21.37 -3.71
N LEU A 536 -10.91 -22.09 -3.88
CA LEU A 536 -12.27 -21.64 -3.57
C LEU A 536 -12.38 -21.23 -2.09
N THR A 537 -11.97 -20.00 -1.75
CA THR A 537 -12.13 -19.41 -0.43
C THR A 537 -13.53 -18.85 -0.35
N LEU A 538 -14.39 -19.56 0.36
CA LEU A 538 -15.70 -19.08 0.75
C LEU A 538 -15.54 -17.87 1.67
N THR A 539 -16.25 -16.80 1.39
CA THR A 539 -16.23 -15.57 2.18
C THR A 539 -17.61 -14.94 2.13
N GLY A 540 -18.18 -14.68 3.31
CA GLY A 540 -19.43 -13.96 3.48
C GLY A 540 -19.18 -12.62 4.16
N ARG A 541 -19.83 -11.57 3.65
CA ARG A 541 -19.73 -10.21 4.18
C ARG A 541 -21.12 -9.78 4.64
N VAL A 542 -21.30 -9.61 5.95
CA VAL A 542 -22.53 -9.06 6.55
C VAL A 542 -22.23 -7.63 6.97
N GLY A 543 -22.95 -6.68 6.39
CA GLY A 543 -22.87 -5.28 6.76
C GLY A 543 -24.19 -4.75 7.32
N ILE A 544 -24.09 -3.66 8.08
CA ILE A 544 -25.24 -2.98 8.66
C ILE A 544 -24.97 -1.47 8.73
N TYR A 545 -25.97 -0.67 8.38
CA TYR A 545 -25.92 0.78 8.58
C TYR A 545 -27.31 1.36 8.80
N GLU A 546 -27.36 2.57 9.38
CA GLU A 546 -28.58 3.34 9.56
C GLU A 546 -29.01 3.98 8.24
N LEU A 547 -30.30 3.86 7.93
CA LEU A 547 -30.94 4.57 6.84
C LEU A 547 -31.47 5.90 7.35
N TYR A 548 -30.91 6.99 6.84
CA TYR A 548 -31.37 8.35 7.12
C TYR A 548 -31.51 9.15 5.83
N ASP A 549 -32.25 10.25 5.90
CA ASP A 549 -32.40 11.20 4.80
C ASP A 549 -31.12 12.05 4.66
N GLU A 550 -30.31 11.76 3.65
CA GLU A 550 -29.08 12.51 3.39
C GLU A 550 -29.33 13.99 3.03
N ASP A 551 -30.52 14.35 2.51
CA ASP A 551 -30.86 15.77 2.33
C ASP A 551 -30.96 16.48 3.68
N GLN A 552 -31.54 15.80 4.67
CA GLN A 552 -31.59 16.31 6.03
C GLN A 552 -30.20 16.28 6.68
N GLY A 553 -29.40 15.23 6.45
CA GLY A 553 -28.03 15.13 6.95
C GLY A 553 -27.13 16.29 6.48
N ILE A 554 -27.19 16.66 5.20
CA ILE A 554 -26.45 17.82 4.65
C ILE A 554 -26.98 19.14 5.26
N LYS A 555 -28.31 19.30 5.42
CA LYS A 555 -28.88 20.49 6.09
C LYS A 555 -28.41 20.60 7.54
N ASP A 556 -28.31 19.48 8.25
CA ASP A 556 -27.83 19.43 9.63
C ASP A 556 -26.34 19.78 9.71
N ALA A 557 -25.52 19.29 8.76
CA ALA A 557 -24.12 19.69 8.63
C ALA A 557 -23.95 21.21 8.38
N VAL A 558 -24.75 21.78 7.47
CA VAL A 558 -24.78 23.23 7.22
C VAL A 558 -25.20 24.01 8.45
N LYS A 559 -26.24 23.55 9.15
CA LYS A 559 -26.71 24.17 10.40
C LYS A 559 -25.63 24.09 11.48
N LEU A 560 -24.98 22.94 11.64
CA LEU A 560 -23.91 22.75 12.59
C LEU A 560 -22.75 23.70 12.29
N ALA A 561 -22.29 23.75 11.04
CA ALA A 561 -21.19 24.61 10.61
C ALA A 561 -21.44 26.11 10.87
N LYS A 562 -22.69 26.57 10.88
CA LYS A 562 -23.05 27.96 11.22
C LYS A 562 -23.04 28.26 12.72
N ASN A 563 -23.20 27.25 13.57
CA ASN A 563 -23.46 27.42 15.01
C ASN A 563 -22.26 27.05 15.90
N VAL A 564 -21.12 26.68 15.32
CA VAL A 564 -19.89 26.32 16.03
C VAL A 564 -18.76 27.26 15.65
N ASP A 565 -17.77 27.38 16.53
CA ASP A 565 -16.57 28.16 16.25
C ASP A 565 -15.71 27.47 15.19
N VAL A 566 -15.55 26.15 15.30
CA VAL A 566 -14.67 25.32 14.45
C VAL A 566 -15.43 24.18 13.76
N PRO A 567 -15.92 24.38 12.53
CA PRO A 567 -16.37 23.27 11.69
C PRO A 567 -15.18 22.51 11.13
N ILE A 568 -15.17 21.19 11.29
CA ILE A 568 -14.16 20.28 10.75
C ILE A 568 -14.89 19.20 9.95
N VAL A 569 -14.63 19.13 8.65
CA VAL A 569 -15.15 18.07 7.77
C VAL A 569 -14.06 17.04 7.55
N ILE A 570 -14.34 15.78 7.86
CA ILE A 570 -13.41 14.65 7.66
C ILE A 570 -14.12 13.59 6.83
N THR A 571 -13.60 13.35 5.62
CA THR A 571 -14.20 12.44 4.63
C THR A 571 -13.17 12.02 3.58
N GLY A 572 -13.55 11.16 2.64
CA GLY A 572 -12.66 10.76 1.56
C GLY A 572 -13.05 9.41 0.95
N LEU A 573 -12.03 8.62 0.63
CA LEU A 573 -12.12 7.26 0.14
C LEU A 573 -11.74 6.26 1.24
N SER A 574 -11.97 4.98 0.98
CA SER A 574 -11.62 3.87 1.85
C SER A 574 -11.13 2.67 1.03
N SER A 575 -10.86 1.55 1.70
CA SER A 575 -10.54 0.27 1.06
C SER A 575 -11.66 -0.26 0.14
N ASP A 576 -12.85 0.33 0.15
CA ASP A 576 -13.92 0.05 -0.80
C ASP A 576 -13.61 0.50 -2.24
N PHE A 577 -12.71 1.48 -2.37
CA PHE A 577 -12.39 2.16 -3.63
C PHE A 577 -10.94 1.96 -4.06
N GLU A 578 -10.03 1.83 -3.09
CA GLU A 578 -8.60 1.62 -3.33
C GLU A 578 -8.19 0.26 -2.75
N TYR A 579 -8.12 -0.76 -3.61
CA TYR A 579 -7.80 -2.13 -3.23
C TYR A 579 -7.18 -2.93 -4.36
N GLU A 580 -6.54 -4.04 -3.99
CA GLU A 580 -5.98 -5.00 -4.94
C GLU A 580 -7.04 -5.74 -5.77
N GLY A 581 -6.78 -5.86 -7.07
CA GLY A 581 -7.66 -6.56 -8.01
C GLY A 581 -8.74 -5.68 -8.64
N SER A 582 -8.72 -4.36 -8.41
CA SER A 582 -9.58 -3.41 -9.12
C SER A 582 -8.98 -2.01 -9.13
N ASP A 583 -8.97 -1.39 -10.29
CA ASP A 583 -8.62 0.04 -10.42
C ASP A 583 -9.86 0.93 -10.23
N ARG A 584 -9.64 2.19 -9.84
CA ARG A 584 -10.67 3.23 -9.80
C ARG A 584 -11.09 3.63 -11.21
N LYS A 585 -12.35 4.05 -11.37
CA LYS A 585 -12.91 4.51 -12.65
C LYS A 585 -12.86 6.03 -12.84
N HIS A 586 -12.74 6.77 -11.75
CA HIS A 586 -12.70 8.24 -11.70
C HIS A 586 -12.02 8.71 -10.41
N LEU A 587 -11.80 10.02 -10.29
CA LEU A 587 -11.18 10.65 -9.12
C LEU A 587 -12.20 11.31 -8.16
N ASN A 588 -13.49 11.25 -8.48
CA ASN A 588 -14.55 11.85 -7.67
C ASN A 588 -14.64 11.20 -6.29
N LEU A 589 -15.06 11.99 -5.30
CA LEU A 589 -15.47 11.47 -4.00
C LEU A 589 -16.83 10.73 -4.11
N PRO A 590 -17.10 9.79 -3.19
CA PRO A 590 -18.27 8.93 -3.27
C PRO A 590 -19.56 9.66 -2.94
N GLY A 591 -20.66 9.18 -3.52
CA GLY A 591 -22.01 9.66 -3.21
C GLY A 591 -22.14 11.18 -3.33
N ARG A 592 -22.51 11.83 -2.21
CA ARG A 592 -22.77 13.27 -2.12
C ARG A 592 -21.69 14.03 -1.34
N VAL A 593 -20.51 13.44 -1.17
CA VAL A 593 -19.44 14.03 -0.35
C VAL A 593 -18.99 15.40 -0.89
N ASP A 594 -18.85 15.57 -2.21
CA ASP A 594 -18.50 16.87 -2.80
C ASP A 594 -19.58 17.94 -2.54
N GLU A 595 -20.86 17.54 -2.55
CA GLU A 595 -21.99 18.41 -2.22
C GLU A 595 -21.96 18.82 -0.74
N LEU A 596 -21.72 17.87 0.16
CA LEU A 596 -21.58 18.13 1.60
C LEU A 596 -20.48 19.15 1.88
N ILE A 597 -19.28 18.94 1.31
CA ILE A 597 -18.14 19.85 1.52
C ILE A 597 -18.46 21.24 0.95
N GLY A 598 -18.99 21.31 -0.27
CA GLY A 598 -19.39 22.57 -0.90
C GLY A 598 -20.42 23.34 -0.07
N ALA A 599 -21.47 22.66 0.42
CA ALA A 599 -22.52 23.26 1.23
C ALA A 599 -21.98 23.78 2.57
N VAL A 600 -21.11 23.03 3.24
CA VAL A 600 -20.47 23.45 4.50
C VAL A 600 -19.56 24.67 4.28
N LEU A 601 -18.73 24.66 3.24
CA LEU A 601 -17.85 25.80 2.91
C LEU A 601 -18.63 27.05 2.53
N GLN A 602 -19.75 26.91 1.83
CA GLN A 602 -20.64 28.03 1.52
C GLN A 602 -21.28 28.61 2.80
N ALA A 603 -21.64 27.74 3.74
CA ALA A 603 -22.24 28.15 5.01
C ALA A 603 -21.21 28.77 5.98
N ASN A 604 -19.98 28.25 5.98
CA ASN A 604 -18.88 28.71 6.79
C ASN A 604 -17.56 28.56 6.01
N PRO A 605 -17.04 29.63 5.35
CA PRO A 605 -15.83 29.60 4.50
C PRO A 605 -14.52 29.43 5.29
N ASN A 606 -14.69 29.15 6.57
CA ASN A 606 -13.70 29.07 7.62
C ASN A 606 -13.61 27.60 8.10
N ALA A 607 -14.48 26.69 7.62
CA ALA A 607 -14.40 25.27 7.90
C ALA A 607 -13.04 24.67 7.50
N ILE A 608 -12.55 23.73 8.31
CA ILE A 608 -11.34 22.95 8.07
C ILE A 608 -11.74 21.69 7.34
N ILE A 609 -11.13 21.42 6.18
CA ILE A 609 -11.38 20.20 5.41
C ILE A 609 -10.20 19.25 5.58
N ILE A 610 -10.46 17.99 5.92
CA ILE A 610 -9.47 16.92 6.00
C ILE A 610 -9.92 15.78 5.09
N THR A 611 -9.10 15.46 4.09
CA THR A 611 -9.38 14.36 3.17
C THR A 611 -8.54 13.13 3.48
N GLN A 612 -9.14 11.94 3.37
CA GLN A 612 -8.45 10.66 3.46
C GLN A 612 -8.57 9.88 2.15
N SER A 613 -7.46 9.58 1.50
CA SER A 613 -7.36 8.66 0.37
C SER A 613 -5.90 8.27 0.20
N GLY A 614 -5.61 7.06 -0.26
CA GLY A 614 -4.22 6.69 -0.56
C GLY A 614 -3.72 7.35 -1.84
N LEU A 615 -4.63 7.79 -2.72
CA LEU A 615 -4.33 8.37 -4.03
C LEU A 615 -5.03 9.71 -4.26
N PRO A 616 -4.64 10.47 -5.31
CA PRO A 616 -5.27 11.75 -5.61
C PRO A 616 -6.78 11.66 -5.84
N ILE A 617 -7.49 12.71 -5.47
CA ILE A 617 -8.92 12.91 -5.70
C ILE A 617 -9.15 14.25 -6.39
N GLU A 618 -10.22 14.35 -7.18
CA GLU A 618 -10.70 15.65 -7.65
C GLU A 618 -11.33 16.42 -6.48
N MET A 619 -11.16 17.75 -6.47
CA MET A 619 -11.65 18.62 -5.39
C MET A 619 -12.35 19.85 -6.01
N PRO A 620 -13.57 19.72 -6.55
CA PRO A 620 -14.26 20.83 -7.23
C PRO A 620 -14.54 22.03 -6.30
N TRP A 621 -14.56 21.81 -4.99
CA TRP A 621 -14.73 22.81 -3.94
C TRP A 621 -13.41 23.39 -3.39
N GLU A 622 -12.24 22.95 -3.89
CA GLU A 622 -10.91 23.35 -3.38
C GLU A 622 -10.76 24.87 -3.28
N SER A 623 -11.22 25.60 -4.29
CA SER A 623 -11.09 27.06 -4.36
C SER A 623 -11.81 27.79 -3.21
N GLN A 624 -12.86 27.18 -2.65
CA GLN A 624 -13.63 27.69 -1.51
C GLN A 624 -12.97 27.36 -0.17
N ALA A 625 -12.19 26.27 -0.09
CA ALA A 625 -11.51 25.85 1.13
C ALA A 625 -10.31 26.76 1.44
N SER A 626 -10.34 27.44 2.58
CA SER A 626 -9.20 28.26 3.04
C SER A 626 -8.18 27.46 3.85
N THR A 627 -8.63 26.38 4.49
CA THR A 627 -7.80 25.43 5.25
C THR A 627 -8.12 24.01 4.81
N LEU A 628 -7.10 23.29 4.33
CA LEU A 628 -7.22 21.95 3.75
C LEU A 628 -6.01 21.10 4.16
N LEU A 629 -6.28 19.90 4.67
CA LEU A 629 -5.29 18.88 4.99
C LEU A 629 -5.60 17.60 4.21
N HIS A 630 -4.55 16.87 3.88
CA HIS A 630 -4.64 15.51 3.35
C HIS A 630 -3.95 14.55 4.32
N ALA A 631 -4.67 13.50 4.74
CA ALA A 631 -4.27 12.62 5.84
C ALA A 631 -4.08 11.16 5.42
N TRP A 632 -4.10 10.87 4.11
CA TRP A 632 -3.89 9.53 3.57
C TRP A 632 -4.81 8.46 4.18
N PHE A 633 -4.43 7.19 4.08
CA PHE A 633 -4.89 6.16 5.01
C PHE A 633 -3.94 6.13 6.20
N GLY A 634 -4.45 6.48 7.39
CA GLY A 634 -3.62 6.93 8.50
C GLY A 634 -3.15 5.85 9.48
N GLY A 635 -3.46 4.58 9.25
CA GLY A 635 -3.13 3.50 10.18
C GLY A 635 -3.77 3.65 11.56
N GLN A 636 -3.30 2.87 12.54
CA GLN A 636 -3.95 2.76 13.87
C GLN A 636 -4.00 4.05 14.69
N GLU A 637 -3.06 4.98 14.45
CA GLU A 637 -2.92 6.26 15.15
C GLU A 637 -3.52 7.44 14.35
N CYS A 638 -4.33 7.17 13.32
CA CYS A 638 -4.91 8.16 12.42
C CYS A 638 -5.53 9.38 13.15
N GLY A 639 -6.43 9.13 14.11
CA GLY A 639 -7.10 10.20 14.85
C GLY A 639 -6.11 11.07 15.66
N HIS A 640 -5.16 10.44 16.35
CA HIS A 640 -4.15 11.16 17.12
C HIS A 640 -3.22 11.99 16.24
N GLY A 641 -2.77 11.47 15.09
CA GLY A 641 -1.95 12.23 14.16
C GLY A 641 -2.69 13.46 13.62
N MET A 642 -3.97 13.33 13.27
CA MET A 642 -4.80 14.47 12.87
C MET A 642 -4.95 15.50 13.99
N ALA A 643 -5.24 15.05 15.21
CA ALA A 643 -5.37 15.94 16.37
C ALA A 643 -4.03 16.66 16.67
N ASP A 644 -2.91 15.95 16.59
CA ASP A 644 -1.58 16.53 16.83
C ASP A 644 -1.29 17.68 15.89
N VAL A 645 -1.61 17.53 14.61
CA VAL A 645 -1.48 18.61 13.62
C VAL A 645 -2.49 19.73 13.92
N LEU A 646 -3.78 19.41 14.02
CA LEU A 646 -4.85 20.42 14.23
C LEU A 646 -4.57 21.35 15.42
N PHE A 647 -4.05 20.81 16.52
CA PHE A 647 -3.81 21.55 17.75
C PHE A 647 -2.35 21.96 17.96
N GLY A 648 -1.47 21.74 16.96
CA GLY A 648 -0.09 22.22 16.98
C GLY A 648 0.86 21.46 17.90
N LYS A 649 0.49 20.25 18.35
CA LYS A 649 1.43 19.33 19.01
C LYS A 649 2.45 18.76 18.03
N ALA A 650 2.05 18.64 16.75
CA ALA A 650 2.96 18.40 15.64
C ALA A 650 2.84 19.56 14.63
N ASN A 651 3.98 20.10 14.21
CA ASN A 651 4.04 21.03 13.08
C ASN A 651 4.00 20.19 11.78
N PRO A 652 3.03 20.39 10.88
CA PRO A 652 2.95 19.62 9.65
C PRO A 652 4.22 19.80 8.82
N SER A 653 4.77 18.67 8.38
CA SER A 653 6.01 18.60 7.60
C SER A 653 5.94 17.59 6.45
N GLY A 654 4.77 16.99 6.22
CA GLY A 654 4.54 16.13 5.06
C GLY A 654 4.55 16.93 3.76
N ARG A 655 5.07 16.32 2.70
CA ARG A 655 5.13 16.83 1.34
C ARG A 655 4.45 15.83 0.42
N LEU A 656 3.59 16.27 -0.51
CA LEU A 656 2.89 15.33 -1.39
C LEU A 656 3.86 14.41 -2.16
N SER A 657 3.72 13.11 -1.99
CA SER A 657 4.43 12.10 -2.77
C SER A 657 3.86 11.91 -4.18
N LEU A 658 2.72 12.54 -4.48
CA LEU A 658 1.96 12.45 -5.72
C LEU A 658 1.46 13.82 -6.17
N THR A 659 1.40 14.05 -7.48
CA THR A 659 0.75 15.24 -8.04
C THR A 659 -0.77 15.06 -8.02
N PHE A 660 -1.51 16.06 -7.52
CA PHE A 660 -2.98 16.03 -7.47
C PHE A 660 -3.57 16.75 -8.70
N PRO A 661 -4.10 16.04 -9.71
CA PRO A 661 -4.66 16.67 -10.90
C PRO A 661 -5.96 17.43 -10.63
N LYS A 662 -6.23 18.48 -11.43
CA LYS A 662 -7.57 19.11 -11.49
C LYS A 662 -8.64 18.22 -12.12
N SER A 663 -8.24 17.31 -13.00
CA SER A 663 -9.14 16.35 -13.63
C SER A 663 -8.37 15.10 -14.03
N ILE A 664 -9.01 13.93 -14.01
CA ILE A 664 -8.41 12.69 -14.56
C ILE A 664 -7.94 12.87 -16.01
N LYS A 665 -8.64 13.69 -16.80
CA LYS A 665 -8.31 14.03 -18.19
C LYS A 665 -6.98 14.80 -18.34
N HIS A 666 -6.48 15.34 -17.24
CA HIS A 666 -5.22 16.08 -17.23
C HIS A 666 -4.01 15.21 -16.95
N THR A 667 -4.20 13.93 -16.65
CA THR A 667 -3.12 13.01 -16.33
C THR A 667 -2.46 12.45 -17.61
N PRO A 668 -1.15 12.12 -17.57
CA PRO A 668 -0.44 11.61 -18.75
C PRO A 668 -1.00 10.29 -19.27
N ALA A 669 -1.52 9.44 -18.38
CA ALA A 669 -2.01 8.11 -18.71
C ALA A 669 -3.51 8.06 -19.05
N TYR A 670 -4.21 9.19 -19.18
CA TYR A 670 -5.68 9.20 -19.32
C TYR A 670 -6.22 8.32 -20.47
N LEU A 671 -5.55 8.33 -21.62
CA LEU A 671 -5.98 7.58 -22.82
C LEU A 671 -5.50 6.12 -22.82
N THR A 672 -4.63 5.77 -21.89
CA THR A 672 -3.81 4.56 -21.90
C THR A 672 -3.85 3.86 -20.54
N PHE A 673 -4.84 4.18 -19.71
CA PHE A 673 -5.10 3.60 -18.40
C PHE A 673 -6.52 3.02 -18.35
N SER A 674 -6.64 1.82 -18.89
CA SER A 674 -7.82 0.95 -18.81
C SER A 674 -7.44 -0.41 -19.37
N LYS A 675 -8.39 -1.36 -19.38
CA LYS A 675 -8.26 -2.55 -20.22
C LYS A 675 -7.98 -2.16 -21.68
N ALA A 676 -7.05 -2.87 -22.29
CA ALA A 676 -6.84 -2.92 -23.73
C ALA A 676 -7.25 -4.31 -24.25
N ASP A 677 -7.34 -4.47 -25.57
CA ASP A 677 -7.59 -5.78 -26.20
C ASP A 677 -6.37 -6.71 -26.02
N TYR A 678 -5.17 -6.18 -26.25
CA TYR A 678 -3.89 -6.88 -26.08
C TYR A 678 -2.84 -6.01 -25.39
N ASP A 679 -2.59 -4.82 -25.95
CA ASP A 679 -1.44 -4.00 -25.57
C ASP A 679 -1.85 -2.69 -24.87
N ILE A 680 -1.25 -2.44 -23.71
CA ILE A 680 -1.39 -1.20 -22.95
C ILE A 680 -0.14 -0.36 -23.18
N VAL A 681 -0.25 0.68 -24.00
CA VAL A 681 0.89 1.49 -24.43
C VAL A 681 1.22 2.57 -23.39
N TYR A 682 2.45 2.58 -22.89
CA TYR A 682 2.96 3.63 -22.01
C TYR A 682 3.51 4.79 -22.87
N GLY A 683 2.58 5.46 -23.56
CA GLY A 683 2.88 6.50 -24.55
C GLY A 683 3.44 7.80 -23.97
N GLU A 684 3.25 8.04 -22.68
CA GLU A 684 3.80 9.19 -21.95
C GLU A 684 5.31 9.09 -21.69
N GLY A 685 5.91 7.91 -21.88
CA GLY A 685 7.34 7.71 -21.71
C GLY A 685 7.84 8.05 -20.31
N VAL A 686 8.89 8.87 -20.21
CA VAL A 686 9.48 9.29 -18.93
C VAL A 686 8.68 10.40 -18.22
N PHE A 687 7.63 10.91 -18.86
CA PHE A 687 6.82 12.03 -18.39
C PHE A 687 5.60 11.54 -17.60
N ILE A 688 5.84 10.84 -16.49
CA ILE A 688 4.80 10.50 -15.51
C ILE A 688 4.81 11.51 -14.34
N GLY A 689 3.68 11.61 -13.62
CA GLY A 689 3.59 12.46 -12.43
C GLY A 689 4.01 13.91 -12.69
N HIS A 690 4.77 14.51 -11.78
CA HIS A 690 5.22 15.91 -11.85
C HIS A 690 6.05 16.23 -13.09
N ARG A 691 6.74 15.24 -13.69
CA ARG A 691 7.53 15.41 -14.91
C ARG A 691 6.67 15.79 -16.11
N TYR A 692 5.39 15.42 -16.09
CA TYR A 692 4.43 15.75 -17.14
C TYR A 692 3.93 17.19 -17.07
N TYR A 693 3.47 17.63 -15.89
CA TYR A 693 2.66 18.85 -15.76
C TYR A 693 3.41 20.12 -16.15
N GLU A 694 4.68 20.25 -15.77
CA GLU A 694 5.51 21.39 -16.17
C GLU A 694 5.82 21.35 -17.67
N MET A 695 6.06 20.15 -18.23
CA MET A 695 6.37 19.97 -19.65
C MET A 695 5.24 20.37 -20.59
N VAL A 696 3.99 20.22 -20.16
CA VAL A 696 2.80 20.59 -20.95
C VAL A 696 2.16 21.91 -20.52
N ASP A 697 2.86 22.70 -19.69
CA ASP A 697 2.41 23.97 -19.14
C ASP A 697 0.99 23.89 -18.53
N ARG A 698 0.80 22.92 -17.62
CA ARG A 698 -0.50 22.65 -17.00
C ARG A 698 -0.39 22.63 -15.48
N GLU A 699 -1.10 23.55 -14.82
CA GLU A 699 -1.16 23.59 -13.37
C GLU A 699 -2.09 22.49 -12.78
N PRO A 700 -1.59 21.56 -11.95
CA PRO A 700 -2.40 20.65 -11.14
C PRO A 700 -3.14 21.40 -10.00
N LEU A 701 -3.92 20.70 -9.17
CA LEU A 701 -4.45 21.25 -7.91
C LEU A 701 -3.31 21.48 -6.93
N PHE A 702 -2.47 20.45 -6.74
CA PHE A 702 -1.28 20.50 -5.90
C PHE A 702 -0.14 19.76 -6.58
N TYR A 703 1.04 20.37 -6.55
CA TYR A 703 2.25 19.82 -7.14
C TYR A 703 2.86 18.73 -6.25
N PHE A 704 3.60 17.79 -6.84
CA PHE A 704 4.49 16.91 -6.09
C PHE A 704 5.44 17.72 -5.21
N GLY A 705 5.71 17.23 -4.01
CA GLY A 705 6.53 17.91 -3.01
C GLY A 705 5.83 19.07 -2.30
N HIS A 706 4.57 19.39 -2.62
CA HIS A 706 3.83 20.49 -1.96
C HIS A 706 3.44 20.12 -0.52
N GLY A 707 3.56 21.07 0.39
CA GLY A 707 3.15 20.94 1.79
C GLY A 707 3.46 22.22 2.56
N LEU A 708 2.58 22.63 3.46
CA LEU A 708 2.78 23.83 4.28
C LEU A 708 3.24 23.45 5.69
N SER A 709 3.92 24.38 6.34
CA SER A 709 4.30 24.31 7.75
C SER A 709 3.61 25.42 8.54
N TYR A 710 3.52 25.28 9.86
CA TYR A 710 3.24 26.40 10.76
C TYR A 710 4.43 27.34 10.90
N SER A 711 5.62 26.90 10.49
CA SER A 711 6.81 27.73 10.46
C SER A 711 7.16 28.22 9.05
N LYS A 712 8.23 29.02 8.95
CA LYS A 712 8.78 29.54 7.71
C LYS A 712 10.27 29.24 7.66
N PHE A 713 10.74 28.70 6.55
CA PHE A 713 12.13 28.34 6.37
C PHE A 713 12.80 29.24 5.33
N VAL A 714 14.03 29.64 5.61
CA VAL A 714 14.84 30.50 4.76
C VAL A 714 16.08 29.72 4.35
N TYR A 715 16.38 29.77 3.05
CA TYR A 715 17.51 29.08 2.44
C TYR A 715 18.60 30.10 2.15
N SER A 716 19.85 29.75 2.43
CA SER A 716 21.00 30.62 2.19
C SER A 716 22.28 29.81 1.95
N ASN A 717 23.34 30.47 1.49
CA ASN A 717 24.66 29.85 1.32
C ASN A 717 24.67 28.58 0.46
N LEU A 718 23.84 28.53 -0.60
CA LEU A 718 23.88 27.44 -1.57
C LEU A 718 25.29 27.36 -2.18
N THR A 719 25.94 26.22 -1.98
CA THR A 719 27.28 25.95 -2.52
C THR A 719 27.20 24.79 -3.50
N VAL A 720 27.56 25.08 -4.75
CA VAL A 720 27.54 24.13 -5.87
C VAL A 720 28.94 24.08 -6.48
N PRO A 721 29.61 22.91 -6.48
CA PRO A 721 30.83 22.72 -7.25
C PRO A 721 30.62 23.08 -8.74
N LYS A 722 31.59 23.79 -9.33
CA LYS A 722 31.48 24.27 -10.73
C LYS A 722 31.56 23.15 -11.76
N GLU A 723 32.18 22.05 -11.40
CA GLU A 723 32.42 20.90 -12.28
C GLU A 723 32.02 19.61 -11.57
N PHE A 724 31.41 18.70 -12.31
CA PHE A 724 31.13 17.34 -11.86
C PHE A 724 32.27 16.45 -12.33
N GLU A 725 33.00 15.87 -11.37
CA GLU A 725 34.16 15.04 -11.69
C GLU A 725 33.73 13.73 -12.35
N SER A 726 34.26 13.46 -13.54
CA SER A 726 34.13 12.16 -14.21
C SER A 726 35.10 11.16 -13.56
N SER A 727 34.66 10.45 -12.53
CA SER A 727 35.39 9.37 -11.88
C SER A 727 34.62 8.04 -11.95
N VAL A 728 35.19 6.96 -11.40
CA VAL A 728 34.57 5.62 -11.42
C VAL A 728 33.28 5.55 -10.59
N ASP A 729 33.19 6.32 -9.50
CA ASP A 729 31.99 6.49 -8.66
C ASP A 729 31.84 8.00 -8.35
N PRO A 730 31.36 8.78 -9.32
CA PRO A 730 31.42 10.23 -9.22
C PRO A 730 30.39 10.72 -8.19
N LYS A 731 30.84 11.60 -7.30
CA LYS A 731 30.00 12.21 -6.25
C LYS A 731 30.26 13.70 -6.21
N MET A 732 29.19 14.48 -6.18
CA MET A 732 29.22 15.93 -6.03
C MET A 732 28.33 16.30 -4.86
N GLN A 733 28.92 16.94 -3.85
CA GLN A 733 28.17 17.46 -2.71
C GLN A 733 27.69 18.88 -3.00
N VAL A 734 26.40 19.10 -2.79
CA VAL A 734 25.73 20.40 -2.80
C VAL A 734 25.31 20.69 -1.38
N THR A 735 25.62 21.88 -0.86
CA THR A 735 25.25 22.27 0.50
C THR A 735 24.39 23.52 0.50
N VAL A 736 23.47 23.62 1.46
CA VAL A 736 22.63 24.81 1.66
C VAL A 736 22.29 24.96 3.14
N ASP A 737 22.31 26.18 3.64
CA ASP A 737 21.88 26.49 5.00
C ASP A 737 20.37 26.71 5.05
N ILE A 738 19.70 25.99 5.94
CA ILE A 738 18.28 26.13 6.22
C ILE A 738 18.12 26.74 7.60
N LYS A 739 17.48 27.92 7.66
CA LYS A 739 17.10 28.57 8.89
C LYS A 739 15.60 28.49 9.10
N ASN A 740 15.18 28.08 10.31
CA ASN A 740 13.79 28.26 10.73
C ASN A 740 13.59 29.70 11.22
N HIS A 741 12.81 30.49 10.50
CA HIS A 741 12.48 31.87 10.82
C HIS A 741 10.97 32.07 11.06
N GLY A 742 10.27 31.02 11.48
CA GLY A 742 8.87 31.12 11.87
C GLY A 742 8.65 30.91 13.37
N PRO A 743 7.38 30.96 13.80
CA PRO A 743 7.03 30.97 15.23
C PRO A 743 7.02 29.59 15.90
N PHE A 744 7.30 28.51 15.14
CA PHE A 744 7.25 27.14 15.66
C PHE A 744 8.51 26.37 15.25
N ALA A 745 8.98 25.47 16.11
CA ALA A 745 9.91 24.43 15.70
C ALA A 745 9.23 23.54 14.64
N GLY A 746 10.00 22.97 13.72
CA GLY A 746 9.43 22.19 12.62
C GLY A 746 10.49 21.59 11.71
N ALA A 747 10.03 20.80 10.74
CA ALA A 747 10.91 20.19 9.75
C ALA A 747 10.64 20.72 8.35
N GLU A 748 11.72 20.91 7.59
CA GLU A 748 11.72 21.30 6.18
C GLU A 748 12.29 20.17 5.32
N VAL A 749 11.74 19.97 4.13
CA VAL A 749 12.23 19.03 3.12
C VAL A 749 12.88 19.84 1.99
N VAL A 750 14.20 19.80 1.94
CA VAL A 750 14.98 20.39 0.87
C VAL A 750 14.92 19.46 -0.33
N GLN A 751 14.43 19.95 -1.48
CA GLN A 751 14.32 19.17 -2.73
C GLN A 751 15.26 19.76 -3.78
N LEU A 752 16.05 18.90 -4.41
CA LEU A 752 17.00 19.27 -5.46
C LEU A 752 16.66 18.53 -6.74
N TYR A 753 16.38 19.33 -7.77
CA TYR A 753 16.07 18.87 -9.12
C TYR A 753 17.21 19.16 -10.08
N ILE A 754 17.37 18.30 -11.09
CA ILE A 754 18.31 18.50 -12.20
C ILE A 754 17.56 18.79 -13.49
N HIS A 755 18.10 19.73 -14.26
CA HIS A 755 17.69 20.00 -15.63
C HIS A 755 18.91 20.02 -16.57
N HIS A 756 18.78 19.41 -17.75
CA HIS A 756 19.77 19.46 -18.82
C HIS A 756 19.12 19.97 -20.12
N ALA A 757 19.25 21.27 -20.37
CA ALA A 757 18.55 21.96 -21.47
C ALA A 757 19.02 21.51 -22.86
N ASN A 758 20.31 21.23 -23.02
CA ASN A 758 20.95 20.89 -24.30
C ASN A 758 21.19 19.38 -24.45
N SER A 759 20.26 18.56 -23.96
CA SER A 759 20.35 17.10 -24.13
C SER A 759 19.98 16.66 -25.54
N SER A 760 20.57 15.55 -26.01
CA SER A 760 20.19 14.94 -27.29
C SER A 760 18.78 14.34 -27.28
N LEU A 761 18.23 14.06 -26.10
CA LEU A 761 16.85 13.59 -25.93
C LEU A 761 16.01 14.62 -25.16
N GLN A 762 14.70 14.62 -25.39
CA GLN A 762 13.79 15.37 -24.55
C GLN A 762 13.83 14.81 -23.12
N ARG A 763 14.03 15.68 -22.13
CA ARG A 763 14.07 15.35 -20.70
C ARG A 763 13.04 16.18 -19.92
N PRO A 764 12.60 15.71 -18.74
CA PRO A 764 11.80 16.54 -17.86
C PRO A 764 12.51 17.85 -17.50
N LEU A 765 11.73 18.91 -17.27
CA LEU A 765 12.26 20.19 -16.79
C LEU A 765 12.81 20.08 -15.36
N ARG A 766 12.23 19.17 -14.56
CA ARG A 766 12.66 18.86 -13.20
C ARG A 766 12.66 17.34 -13.00
N GLU A 767 13.82 16.81 -12.62
CA GLU A 767 13.96 15.43 -12.14
C GLU A 767 14.49 15.49 -10.71
N LEU A 768 13.76 14.96 -9.73
CA LEU A 768 14.24 14.91 -8.34
C LEU A 768 15.46 13.98 -8.28
N LYS A 769 16.61 14.48 -7.81
CA LYS A 769 17.86 13.70 -7.72
C LYS A 769 18.51 13.72 -6.34
N ALA A 770 18.03 14.56 -5.43
CA ALA A 770 18.38 14.52 -4.02
C ALA A 770 17.28 15.19 -3.19
N PHE A 771 17.08 14.70 -1.97
CA PHE A 771 16.27 15.38 -0.96
C PHE A 771 16.82 15.11 0.44
N SER A 772 16.52 15.99 1.37
CA SER A 772 16.83 15.78 2.79
C SER A 772 15.80 16.48 3.66
N LYS A 773 15.39 15.83 4.74
CA LYS A 773 14.50 16.42 5.74
C LYS A 773 15.32 16.85 6.95
N VAL A 774 15.14 18.09 7.37
CA VAL A 774 15.87 18.67 8.50
C VAL A 774 14.90 19.25 9.52
N TYR A 775 15.01 18.81 10.77
CA TYR A 775 14.29 19.41 11.90
C TYR A 775 15.09 20.60 12.44
N LEU A 776 14.38 21.69 12.72
CA LEU A 776 14.95 22.95 13.20
C LEU A 776 14.10 23.54 14.33
N ASP A 777 14.74 23.84 15.46
CA ASP A 777 14.17 24.71 16.49
C ASP A 777 13.96 26.14 15.94
N VAL A 778 13.18 26.97 16.64
CA VAL A 778 12.97 28.38 16.24
C VAL A 778 14.30 29.11 16.22
N ASP A 779 14.56 29.85 15.14
CA ASP A 779 15.80 30.58 14.85
C ASP A 779 17.06 29.71 14.67
N GLU A 780 16.95 28.38 14.74
CA GLU A 780 18.05 27.46 14.43
C GLU A 780 18.40 27.51 12.94
N THR A 781 19.68 27.35 12.63
CA THR A 781 20.20 27.16 11.26
C THR A 781 21.01 25.87 11.19
N LYS A 782 20.76 25.04 10.18
CA LYS A 782 21.55 23.84 9.89
C LYS A 782 21.94 23.82 8.43
N THR A 783 23.16 23.37 8.15
CA THR A 783 23.61 23.07 6.78
C THR A 783 23.09 21.68 6.39
N VAL A 784 22.43 21.62 5.25
CA VAL A 784 21.94 20.39 4.62
C VAL A 784 22.88 20.01 3.49
N GLU A 785 23.28 18.74 3.46
CA GLU A 785 24.11 18.16 2.41
C GLU A 785 23.27 17.29 1.47
N LEU A 786 23.44 17.49 0.17
CA LEU A 786 22.74 16.77 -0.90
C LEU A 786 23.78 16.22 -1.86
N THR A 787 23.73 14.90 -2.12
CA THR A 787 24.72 14.24 -2.98
C THR A 787 24.13 13.97 -4.35
N LEU A 788 24.84 14.39 -5.39
CA LEU A 788 24.60 14.00 -6.78
C LEU A 788 25.62 12.96 -7.21
N ASP A 789 25.17 12.01 -8.03
CA ASP A 789 25.99 10.90 -8.53
C ASP A 789 25.72 10.64 -10.03
N LYS A 790 26.25 9.52 -10.55
CA LYS A 790 26.04 9.12 -11.96
C LYS A 790 24.56 9.03 -12.38
N TYR A 791 23.64 8.69 -11.48
CA TYR A 791 22.20 8.61 -11.73
C TYR A 791 21.56 10.01 -11.83
N SER A 792 22.17 11.00 -11.19
CA SER A 792 21.67 12.37 -11.18
C SER A 792 21.73 13.04 -12.55
N LEU A 793 22.74 12.71 -13.36
CA LEU A 793 22.97 13.35 -14.66
C LEU A 793 22.52 12.50 -15.85
N SER A 794 22.39 11.19 -15.65
CA SER A 794 22.22 10.23 -16.73
C SER A 794 20.77 10.04 -17.18
N PHE A 795 20.61 9.71 -18.46
CA PHE A 795 19.40 9.15 -19.04
C PHE A 795 19.75 7.82 -19.74
N TRP A 796 18.77 6.99 -20.08
CA TRP A 796 19.02 5.73 -20.78
C TRP A 796 19.14 5.95 -22.30
N CYS A 797 20.33 5.69 -22.84
CA CYS A 797 20.60 5.76 -24.28
C CYS A 797 20.30 4.41 -24.93
N GLN A 798 19.18 4.33 -25.65
CA GLN A 798 18.75 3.09 -26.32
C GLN A 798 19.72 2.64 -27.42
N GLU A 799 20.32 3.58 -28.16
CA GLU A 799 21.28 3.27 -29.23
C GLU A 799 22.52 2.54 -28.68
N ALA A 800 22.98 2.93 -27.50
CA ALA A 800 24.12 2.32 -26.83
C ALA A 800 23.72 1.24 -25.81
N SER A 801 22.42 1.05 -25.57
CA SER A 801 21.83 0.24 -24.50
C SER A 801 22.54 0.44 -23.15
N THR A 802 22.85 1.68 -22.77
CA THR A 802 23.62 2.08 -21.58
C THR A 802 23.03 3.35 -20.98
N TRP A 803 23.31 3.61 -19.69
CA TRP A 803 23.13 4.95 -19.14
C TRP A 803 24.16 5.91 -19.73
N LYS A 804 23.74 7.12 -20.06
CA LYS A 804 24.58 8.18 -20.64
C LYS A 804 24.39 9.48 -19.86
N ALA A 805 25.49 10.05 -19.36
CA ALA A 805 25.56 11.43 -18.93
C ALA A 805 26.29 12.23 -20.02
N GLU A 806 25.64 13.25 -20.57
CA GLU A 806 26.17 14.04 -21.69
C GLU A 806 27.00 15.21 -21.19
N ALA A 807 28.20 15.40 -21.76
CA ALA A 807 28.98 16.60 -21.51
C ALA A 807 28.13 17.85 -21.80
N GLY A 808 28.20 18.83 -20.90
CA GLY A 808 27.40 20.04 -21.03
C GLY A 808 27.16 20.74 -19.71
N THR A 809 26.37 21.80 -19.78
CA THR A 809 25.94 22.57 -18.61
C THR A 809 24.65 21.99 -18.06
N TYR A 810 24.72 21.54 -16.82
CA TYR A 810 23.57 21.12 -16.04
C TYR A 810 23.12 22.25 -15.13
N THR A 811 21.82 22.25 -14.83
CA THR A 811 21.23 23.19 -13.90
C THR A 811 20.72 22.44 -12.68
N ILE A 812 21.18 22.86 -11.50
CA ILE A 812 20.57 22.51 -10.21
C ILE A 812 19.45 23.49 -9.96
N ILE A 813 18.30 22.96 -9.58
CA ILE A 813 17.16 23.74 -9.14
C ILE A 813 16.81 23.32 -7.71
N LEU A 814 17.08 24.22 -6.76
CA LEU A 814 16.72 24.04 -5.37
C LEU A 814 15.31 24.60 -5.16
N ALA A 815 14.41 23.80 -4.61
CA ALA A 815 13.01 24.19 -4.43
C ALA A 815 12.39 23.53 -3.19
N SER A 816 11.29 24.09 -2.70
CA SER A 816 10.50 23.49 -1.61
C SER A 816 9.39 22.56 -2.12
N SER A 817 9.14 22.54 -3.44
CA SER A 817 8.28 21.58 -4.14
C SER A 817 8.61 21.58 -5.65
N SER A 818 7.91 20.74 -6.43
CA SER A 818 8.03 20.75 -7.90
C SER A 818 7.27 21.89 -8.58
N ASN A 819 6.54 22.72 -7.84
CA ASN A 819 5.91 23.91 -8.38
C ASN A 819 6.98 24.91 -8.86
N PRO A 820 6.94 25.39 -10.11
CA PRO A 820 7.92 26.37 -10.60
C PRO A 820 7.99 27.65 -9.76
N LYS A 821 6.90 28.01 -9.06
CA LYS A 821 6.84 29.19 -8.17
C LYS A 821 7.52 28.98 -6.82
N ASP A 822 7.88 27.74 -6.49
CA ASP A 822 8.52 27.35 -5.23
C ASP A 822 10.04 27.16 -5.39
N GLU A 823 10.58 27.57 -6.55
CA GLU A 823 12.02 27.64 -6.80
C GLU A 823 12.68 28.68 -5.91
N ILE A 824 13.76 28.26 -5.24
CA ILE A 824 14.50 29.06 -4.27
C ILE A 824 15.77 29.60 -4.91
N ALA A 825 16.50 28.72 -5.59
CA ALA A 825 17.77 29.04 -6.22
C ALA A 825 18.02 28.14 -7.42
N ARG A 826 18.81 28.67 -8.35
CA ARG A 826 19.23 28.00 -9.56
C ARG A 826 20.70 28.26 -9.78
N GLU A 827 21.46 27.19 -9.93
CA GLU A 827 22.90 27.25 -10.17
C GLU A 827 23.29 26.28 -11.28
N SER A 828 24.40 26.57 -11.94
CA SER A 828 24.90 25.74 -13.03
C SER A 828 26.25 25.13 -12.70
N PHE A 829 26.44 23.90 -13.17
CA PHE A 829 27.72 23.22 -13.15
C PHE A 829 27.96 22.54 -14.49
N VAL A 830 29.21 22.20 -14.77
CA VAL A 830 29.62 21.59 -16.04
C VAL A 830 29.99 20.13 -15.81
N LEU A 831 29.47 19.24 -16.66
CA LEU A 831 30.06 17.92 -16.88
C LEU A 831 31.01 18.05 -18.08
N PRO A 832 32.34 17.94 -17.89
CA PRO A 832 33.30 18.19 -18.97
C PRO A 832 33.28 17.13 -20.07
N GLU A 833 33.01 15.86 -19.72
CA GLU A 833 33.08 14.75 -20.65
C GLU A 833 31.85 13.83 -20.54
N THR A 834 31.38 13.35 -21.70
CA THR A 834 30.28 12.39 -21.76
C THR A 834 30.80 11.05 -21.24
N PHE A 835 30.05 10.40 -20.36
CA PHE A 835 30.37 9.05 -19.91
C PHE A 835 29.17 8.12 -20.00
N PHE A 836 29.46 6.84 -20.13
CA PHE A 836 28.48 5.76 -20.24
C PHE A 836 28.68 4.76 -19.11
N TRP A 837 27.59 4.17 -18.63
CA TRP A 837 27.67 3.15 -17.59
C TRP A 837 26.50 2.15 -17.66
N LYS A 838 26.67 1.01 -16.99
CA LYS A 838 25.68 -0.04 -16.75
C LYS A 838 25.80 -0.53 -15.32
N GLY A 839 24.81 -1.28 -14.85
CA GLY A 839 24.88 -1.94 -13.54
C GLY A 839 24.50 -1.01 -12.39
N LEU A 840 25.13 -1.22 -11.22
CA LEU A 840 24.91 -0.43 -10.00
C LEU A 840 26.03 0.57 -9.77
#